data_AF-A0A956FD91-F1
#
_entry.id   AF-A0A956FD91-F1
#
_cell.length_a   1.000
_cell.length_b   1.000
_cell.length_c   1.000
_cell.angle_alpha   90.00
_cell.angle_beta   90.00
_cell.angle_gamma   90.00
#
_symmetry.space_group_name_H-M   'P 1'
#
loop_
_entity.id
_entity.type
_entity.pdbx_description
1 polymer ?
#
loop_
_entity_poly.entity_id
_entity_poly.type
_entity_poly.pdbx_seq_one_letter_code
_entity_poly.pdbx_strand_id
1 'polypeptide(L)'
;MTDDADDDLVFNGIDGATGDYLLSSMKPTEIVDMVLGQREAMREAQGRDADDVELEARERDKGPTFDLREDVDPTALAEAGWGVIFAHDEDPAVVEALEPLLRHREREAGERYRRYWGPDRVGGGLRPDEAKVAFQQRQGAPTSGPVEPERMPYYLLVVGDPQRIPFAFQTQLGLQHGVGRLHLDTPEEYDLYARSVIRSESGEVRLPRSVSLFGVSHDEATRRSADGLIGGLESYIHDKLPKWSTERRVAEEATRDRLLGMLGGEAETPAVLVTASHGLGFPNGHQDQRQYQGALVCQGDWAPGVGAGPIPRESVLAGEDLADAGSLLGLIAFLFACYGGGTPKQDEFYHRSGERKDIAPRPFLAELPRRMLAHPRGGALAAVGHIERAWECSFVDPKSGARQIAVFQSFLYRLLGGHRLGWAFESFANRYGQLAAGLVESMEKVKFYGITDGEFAYEWTANNDARNYAIIGDPAVRLPLAEDEPPKPRPRLEVESEAGASEASPVESEASPVESEASPAEPGDPPDRARSDSGVSTREDAALESFAIGGRRRAEPVAAGGDGPRRSAASSVRGFVAKLGQTIDAVLEDMSALEVRTFVVGESDRIVLGRDGLPVGAQLRAYTRTAIDGDTIVCVPERDGEPDTAVFEAHLEAVGRAQQIRSELMGAIVDAASRLVRTDE
;
A
#
# COMPACT_ATOMS: atom_id res chain seq x y z
N MET A 1 -33.91 -18.70 -4.72
CA MET A 1 -34.19 -17.44 -4.03
C MET A 1 -33.25 -17.40 -2.85
N THR A 2 -32.00 -17.11 -3.17
CA THR A 2 -30.95 -16.80 -2.21
C THR A 2 -31.11 -15.31 -1.88
N ASP A 3 -31.11 -14.96 -0.60
CA ASP A 3 -31.03 -13.57 -0.12
C ASP A 3 -29.90 -12.86 -0.89
N ASP A 4 -30.27 -11.89 -1.71
CA ASP A 4 -29.31 -11.01 -2.36
C ASP A 4 -28.65 -10.14 -1.28
N ALA A 5 -27.34 -9.93 -1.41
CA ALA A 5 -26.51 -9.09 -0.57
C ALA A 5 -26.94 -7.60 -0.68
N ASP A 6 -28.05 -7.27 -0.02
CA ASP A 6 -28.65 -5.92 0.07
C ASP A 6 -28.30 -5.25 1.42
N ASP A 7 -27.14 -5.59 1.98
CA ASP A 7 -26.64 -4.94 3.19
C ASP A 7 -26.17 -3.52 2.87
N ASP A 8 -26.69 -2.56 3.64
CA ASP A 8 -26.33 -1.14 3.54
C ASP A 8 -24.82 -0.95 3.73
N LEU A 9 -24.21 -0.15 2.86
CA LEU A 9 -22.83 0.32 3.05
C LEU A 9 -22.85 1.39 4.14
N VAL A 10 -22.16 1.09 5.24
CA VAL A 10 -22.05 1.98 6.40
C VAL A 10 -20.76 2.80 6.28
N PHE A 11 -20.88 4.10 6.56
CA PHE A 11 -19.80 5.06 6.36
C PHE A 11 -19.12 5.44 7.66
N ASN A 12 -17.80 5.63 7.58
CA ASN A 12 -17.04 6.19 8.68
C ASN A 12 -17.13 7.73 8.61
N GLY A 13 -17.29 8.40 9.76
CA GLY A 13 -16.99 9.82 9.96
C GLY A 13 -18.19 10.66 10.41
N ILE A 14 -17.89 11.69 11.21
CA ILE A 14 -18.88 12.54 11.88
C ILE A 14 -18.71 14.00 11.43
N ASP A 15 -19.82 14.67 11.14
CA ASP A 15 -19.84 16.11 10.94
C ASP A 15 -19.70 16.80 12.30
N GLY A 16 -18.58 17.49 12.53
CA GLY A 16 -18.29 18.14 13.80
C GLY A 16 -19.25 19.29 14.14
N ALA A 17 -19.88 19.92 13.14
CA ALA A 17 -20.81 21.03 13.34
C ALA A 17 -22.23 20.56 13.71
N THR A 18 -22.62 19.36 13.28
CA THR A 18 -24.00 18.86 13.48
C THR A 18 -24.10 17.63 14.38
N GLY A 19 -22.99 16.91 14.57
CA GLY A 19 -22.93 15.61 15.24
C GLY A 19 -23.55 14.47 14.44
N ASP A 20 -24.00 14.75 13.22
CA ASP A 20 -24.56 13.75 12.31
C ASP A 20 -23.43 12.98 11.60
N TYR A 21 -23.77 11.89 10.96
CA TYR A 21 -22.85 11.19 10.08
C TYR A 21 -22.50 12.08 8.88
N LEU A 22 -21.23 12.10 8.48
CA LEU A 22 -20.82 12.80 7.25
C LEU A 22 -21.57 12.28 6.02
N LEU A 23 -21.99 11.02 6.09
CA LEU A 23 -22.65 10.28 5.04
C LEU A 23 -23.67 9.33 5.64
N SER A 24 -24.93 9.44 5.20
CA SER A 24 -25.95 8.43 5.48
C SER A 24 -25.60 7.09 4.81
N SER A 25 -26.02 5.98 5.39
CA SER A 25 -25.90 4.66 4.77
C SER A 25 -26.58 4.65 3.39
N MET A 26 -26.04 3.87 2.46
CA MET A 26 -26.53 3.79 1.09
C MET A 26 -26.55 2.35 0.61
N LYS A 27 -27.49 2.05 -0.28
CA LYS A 27 -27.57 0.77 -0.94
C LYS A 27 -26.55 0.70 -2.09
N PRO A 28 -26.02 -0.50 -2.41
CA PRO A 28 -25.16 -0.68 -3.59
C PRO A 28 -25.80 -0.18 -4.89
N THR A 29 -27.12 -0.35 -5.04
CA THR A 29 -27.89 0.14 -6.21
C THR A 29 -27.88 1.66 -6.35
N GLU A 30 -27.92 2.40 -5.24
CA GLU A 30 -27.84 3.86 -5.26
C GLU A 30 -26.45 4.33 -5.74
N ILE A 31 -25.38 3.59 -5.38
CA ILE A 31 -24.02 3.86 -5.88
C ILE A 31 -23.96 3.64 -7.41
N VAL A 32 -24.54 2.55 -7.89
CA VAL A 32 -24.62 2.26 -9.32
C VAL A 32 -25.34 3.39 -10.08
N ASP A 33 -26.55 3.76 -9.65
CA ASP A 33 -27.37 4.77 -10.32
C ASP A 33 -26.67 6.14 -10.37
N MET A 34 -26.00 6.52 -9.30
CA MET A 34 -25.23 7.77 -9.24
C MET A 34 -24.06 7.80 -10.23
N VAL A 35 -23.30 6.70 -10.32
CA VAL A 35 -22.14 6.63 -11.23
C VAL A 35 -22.60 6.65 -12.69
N LEU A 36 -23.70 5.96 -13.02
CA LEU A 36 -24.27 5.94 -14.38
C LEU A 36 -24.83 7.29 -14.81
N GLY A 37 -25.65 7.93 -13.97
CA GLY A 37 -26.27 9.22 -14.28
C GLY A 37 -25.26 10.33 -14.55
N GLN A 38 -24.06 10.24 -13.97
CA GLN A 38 -22.98 11.18 -14.23
C GLN A 38 -22.24 10.97 -15.55
N ARG A 39 -22.10 9.73 -16.02
CA ARG A 39 -21.50 9.47 -17.33
C ARG A 39 -22.35 10.11 -18.42
N GLU A 40 -23.67 10.03 -18.28
CA GLU A 40 -24.62 10.68 -19.18
C GLU A 40 -24.45 12.21 -19.12
N ALA A 41 -24.39 12.79 -17.92
CA ALA A 41 -24.18 14.23 -17.74
C ALA A 41 -22.81 14.73 -18.26
N MET A 42 -21.73 13.98 -18.07
CA MET A 42 -20.40 14.29 -18.61
C MET A 42 -20.35 14.21 -20.13
N ARG A 43 -21.01 13.21 -20.72
CA ARG A 43 -21.15 13.04 -22.17
C ARG A 43 -21.92 14.22 -22.79
N GLU A 44 -22.96 14.69 -22.12
CA GLU A 44 -23.73 15.86 -22.55
C GLU A 44 -22.95 17.17 -22.38
N ALA A 45 -22.18 17.33 -21.30
CA ALA A 45 -21.45 18.57 -20.99
C ALA A 45 -20.19 18.80 -21.84
N GLN A 46 -19.50 17.74 -22.28
CA GLN A 46 -18.18 17.89 -22.93
C GLN A 46 -18.22 18.07 -24.45
N GLY A 47 -19.35 17.80 -25.13
CA GLY A 47 -19.52 18.07 -26.58
C GLY A 47 -18.48 17.42 -27.52
N ARG A 48 -17.64 16.53 -26.98
CA ARG A 48 -16.65 15.67 -27.66
C ARG A 48 -17.01 14.24 -27.29
N ASP A 49 -16.67 13.27 -28.13
CA ASP A 49 -16.83 11.87 -27.74
C ASP A 49 -16.01 11.63 -26.47
N ALA A 50 -16.70 11.43 -25.34
CA ALA A 50 -16.10 11.07 -24.06
C ALA A 50 -15.19 9.84 -24.19
N ASP A 51 -15.41 9.05 -25.24
CA ASP A 51 -14.60 7.91 -25.66
C ASP A 51 -13.13 8.27 -25.94
N ASP A 52 -12.81 9.44 -26.51
CA ASP A 52 -11.41 9.82 -26.81
C ASP A 52 -10.64 10.20 -25.55
N VAL A 53 -11.29 10.90 -24.61
CA VAL A 53 -10.68 11.31 -23.33
C VAL A 53 -10.51 10.11 -22.40
N GLU A 54 -11.47 9.18 -22.42
CA GLU A 54 -11.40 7.92 -21.67
C GLU A 54 -10.40 6.94 -22.30
N LEU A 55 -10.27 6.88 -23.64
CA LEU A 55 -9.20 6.11 -24.31
C LEU A 55 -7.81 6.62 -23.94
N GLU A 56 -7.59 7.93 -23.92
CA GLU A 56 -6.31 8.52 -23.49
C GLU A 56 -5.98 8.23 -22.01
N ALA A 57 -7.00 8.05 -21.16
CA ALA A 57 -6.83 7.58 -19.78
C ALA A 57 -6.57 6.05 -19.70
N ARG A 58 -7.26 5.25 -20.52
CA ARG A 58 -7.09 3.79 -20.64
C ARG A 58 -5.74 3.37 -21.23
N GLU A 59 -5.16 4.18 -22.12
CA GLU A 59 -3.79 3.94 -22.60
C GLU A 59 -2.72 4.28 -21.56
N ARG A 60 -3.06 5.02 -20.50
CA ARG A 60 -2.17 5.36 -19.38
C ARG A 60 -2.23 4.38 -18.21
N ASP A 61 -3.34 3.67 -18.02
CA ASP A 61 -3.57 2.73 -16.92
C ASP A 61 -3.70 1.27 -17.40
N LYS A 62 -2.56 0.64 -17.72
CA LYS A 62 -2.44 -0.82 -17.83
C LYS A 62 -1.60 -1.32 -16.65
N GLY A 63 -2.24 -1.63 -15.52
CA GLY A 63 -1.59 -2.22 -14.35
C GLY A 63 -1.36 -3.72 -14.54
N PRO A 64 -0.13 -4.20 -14.30
CA PRO A 64 0.15 -4.87 -13.04
C PRO A 64 0.90 -3.94 -12.08
N THR A 65 0.88 -4.27 -10.79
CA THR A 65 1.71 -3.63 -9.76
C THR A 65 3.17 -3.91 -10.06
N PHE A 66 3.98 -2.85 -10.09
CA PHE A 66 5.38 -2.95 -10.42
C PHE A 66 6.22 -2.54 -9.22
N ASP A 67 6.78 -3.56 -8.58
CA ASP A 67 7.65 -3.39 -7.43
C ASP A 67 9.01 -2.82 -7.86
N LEU A 68 9.87 -2.58 -6.87
CA LEU A 68 11.29 -2.32 -7.11
C LEU A 68 11.91 -3.42 -7.98
N ARG A 69 12.90 -3.08 -8.83
CA ARG A 69 13.63 -4.09 -9.62
C ARG A 69 14.11 -5.23 -8.71
N GLU A 70 13.82 -6.48 -9.08
CA GLU A 70 13.95 -7.69 -8.23
C GLU A 70 15.36 -7.95 -7.67
N ASP A 71 16.41 -7.41 -8.31
CA ASP A 71 17.80 -7.52 -7.90
C ASP A 71 18.26 -6.44 -6.91
N VAL A 72 17.34 -5.59 -6.44
CA VAL A 72 17.63 -4.48 -5.52
C VAL A 72 17.01 -4.77 -4.15
N ASP A 73 17.81 -4.69 -3.08
CA ASP A 73 17.28 -4.81 -1.73
C ASP A 73 16.47 -3.55 -1.32
N PRO A 74 15.14 -3.65 -1.13
CA PRO A 74 14.32 -2.49 -0.74
C PRO A 74 14.67 -1.97 0.66
N THR A 75 15.35 -2.75 1.50
CA THR A 75 15.67 -2.36 2.88
C THR A 75 16.93 -1.50 2.99
N ALA A 76 17.81 -1.57 1.99
CA ALA A 76 19.07 -0.84 1.92
C ALA A 76 18.95 0.41 1.04
N LEU A 77 19.02 1.62 1.62
CA LEU A 77 18.94 2.86 0.83
C LEU A 77 20.10 3.01 -0.16
N ALA A 78 21.26 2.44 0.14
CA ALA A 78 22.38 2.42 -0.79
C ALA A 78 22.02 1.72 -2.11
N GLU A 79 21.03 0.82 -2.10
CA GLU A 79 20.50 0.07 -3.26
C GLU A 79 19.18 0.65 -3.77
N ALA A 80 18.18 0.82 -2.90
CA ALA A 80 16.86 1.32 -3.26
C ALA A 80 16.84 2.83 -3.59
N GLY A 81 17.82 3.58 -3.11
CA GLY A 81 17.90 5.04 -3.23
C GLY A 81 16.94 5.79 -2.32
N TRP A 82 17.23 7.08 -2.12
CA TRP A 82 16.29 8.02 -1.48
C TRP A 82 16.29 9.35 -2.23
N GLY A 83 15.11 9.95 -2.37
CA GLY A 83 15.00 11.28 -2.96
C GLY A 83 13.95 12.15 -2.32
N VAL A 84 14.10 13.46 -2.53
CA VAL A 84 13.17 14.48 -2.06
C VAL A 84 12.64 15.30 -3.25
N ILE A 85 11.32 15.47 -3.31
CA ILE A 85 10.61 16.24 -4.33
C ILE A 85 10.00 17.47 -3.67
N PHE A 86 10.57 18.63 -3.93
CA PHE A 86 10.03 19.90 -3.49
C PHE A 86 9.07 20.48 -4.52
N ALA A 87 8.19 21.38 -4.08
CA ALA A 87 7.56 22.31 -5.01
C ALA A 87 8.68 23.11 -5.70
N HIS A 88 8.52 23.40 -7.00
CA HIS A 88 9.58 24.09 -7.77
C HIS A 88 10.03 25.43 -7.15
N ASP A 89 9.13 26.07 -6.41
CA ASP A 89 9.25 27.35 -5.72
C ASP A 89 9.19 27.23 -4.19
N GLU A 90 9.53 26.05 -3.64
CA GLU A 90 9.53 25.87 -2.19
C GLU A 90 10.47 26.86 -1.49
N ASP A 91 10.02 27.38 -0.34
CA ASP A 91 10.76 28.36 0.45
C ASP A 91 12.18 27.84 0.76
N PRO A 92 13.25 28.58 0.38
CA PRO A 92 14.61 28.21 0.73
C PRO A 92 14.82 27.96 2.24
N ALA A 93 14.08 28.64 3.12
CA ALA A 93 14.17 28.42 4.57
C ALA A 93 13.69 27.03 4.98
N VAL A 94 12.66 26.49 4.34
CA VAL A 94 12.19 25.11 4.56
C VAL A 94 13.25 24.11 4.09
N VAL A 95 13.88 24.39 2.94
CA VAL A 95 14.93 23.54 2.40
C VAL A 95 16.18 23.54 3.29
N GLU A 96 16.55 24.71 3.83
CA GLU A 96 17.62 24.86 4.81
C GLU A 96 17.31 24.13 6.12
N ALA A 97 16.09 24.24 6.65
CA ALA A 97 15.66 23.54 7.85
C ALA A 97 15.70 22.01 7.71
N LEU A 98 15.47 21.48 6.50
CA LEU A 98 15.57 20.04 6.22
C LEU A 98 16.98 19.56 5.91
N GLU A 99 17.95 20.45 5.70
CA GLU A 99 19.31 20.12 5.30
C GLU A 99 19.98 19.06 6.20
N PRO A 100 19.78 19.02 7.55
CA PRO A 100 20.27 17.93 8.38
C PRO A 100 19.75 16.55 7.94
N LEU A 101 18.46 16.43 7.64
CA LEU A 101 17.85 15.18 7.17
C LEU A 101 18.33 14.83 5.76
N LEU A 102 18.43 15.83 4.87
CA LEU A 102 18.91 15.64 3.51
C LEU A 102 20.32 15.05 3.49
N ARG A 103 21.24 15.61 4.30
CA ARG A 103 22.61 15.08 4.44
C ARG A 103 22.65 13.69 5.07
N HIS A 104 21.75 13.42 6.02
CA HIS A 104 21.63 12.09 6.62
C HIS A 104 21.25 11.04 5.57
N ARG A 105 20.22 11.31 4.77
CA ARG A 105 19.77 10.43 3.68
C ARG A 105 20.76 10.34 2.52
N GLU A 106 21.46 11.42 2.21
CA GLU A 106 22.55 11.41 1.22
C GLU A 106 23.67 10.43 1.62
N ARG A 107 24.06 10.41 2.90
CA ARG A 107 25.07 9.45 3.40
C ARG A 107 24.59 8.00 3.33
N GLU A 108 23.31 7.73 3.57
CA GLU A 108 22.75 6.37 3.49
C GLU A 108 22.54 5.89 2.05
N ALA A 109 22.04 6.76 1.16
CA ALA A 109 21.69 6.41 -0.22
C ALA A 109 22.88 6.51 -1.20
N GLY A 110 23.93 7.26 -0.85
CA GLY A 110 25.12 7.43 -1.67
C GLY A 110 24.79 7.97 -3.07
N GLU A 111 25.27 7.28 -4.11
CA GLU A 111 25.07 7.67 -5.51
C GLU A 111 23.60 7.65 -5.96
N ARG A 112 22.71 7.00 -5.18
CA ARG A 112 21.26 6.93 -5.42
C ARG A 112 20.47 7.96 -4.61
N TYR A 113 21.14 8.97 -4.07
CA TYR A 113 20.49 10.16 -3.53
C TYR A 113 20.04 11.11 -4.65
N ARG A 114 18.81 11.64 -4.58
CA ARG A 114 18.33 12.68 -5.50
C ARG A 114 17.61 13.81 -4.77
N ARG A 115 17.91 15.05 -5.15
CA ARG A 115 17.19 16.25 -4.69
C ARG A 115 16.56 16.93 -5.89
N TYR A 116 15.23 16.98 -5.93
CA TYR A 116 14.44 17.64 -6.97
C TYR A 116 13.93 18.98 -6.45
N TRP A 117 14.66 20.06 -6.75
CA TRP A 117 14.33 21.42 -6.28
C TRP A 117 14.78 22.50 -7.27
N GLY A 118 14.05 23.61 -7.28
CA GLY A 118 14.33 24.75 -8.14
C GLY A 118 13.76 24.61 -9.55
N PRO A 119 14.26 25.40 -10.51
CA PRO A 119 13.56 25.75 -11.74
C PRO A 119 13.51 24.63 -12.79
N ASP A 120 12.92 24.98 -13.94
CA ASP A 120 12.55 24.17 -15.10
C ASP A 120 13.68 23.35 -15.76
N ARG A 121 14.18 22.31 -15.09
CA ARG A 121 15.24 21.42 -15.63
C ARG A 121 15.16 20.00 -15.07
N VAL A 122 15.96 19.10 -15.61
CA VAL A 122 16.28 17.81 -14.97
C VAL A 122 16.89 18.10 -13.59
N GLY A 123 16.37 17.46 -12.55
CA GLY A 123 16.68 17.77 -11.15
C GLY A 123 15.88 18.94 -10.54
N GLY A 124 15.00 19.59 -11.31
CA GLY A 124 14.07 20.60 -10.81
C GLY A 124 12.88 19.99 -10.04
N GLY A 125 12.24 20.80 -9.20
CA GLY A 125 11.08 20.39 -8.40
C GLY A 125 9.81 20.13 -9.23
N LEU A 126 8.71 19.81 -8.56
CA LEU A 126 7.41 19.64 -9.22
C LEU A 126 6.83 20.99 -9.63
N ARG A 127 6.39 21.08 -10.89
CA ARG A 127 5.78 22.29 -11.45
C ARG A 127 4.28 22.34 -11.12
N PRO A 128 3.66 23.54 -11.13
CA PRO A 128 2.22 23.65 -11.12
C PRO A 128 1.59 22.83 -12.25
N ASP A 129 0.49 22.14 -11.94
CA ASP A 129 -0.31 21.32 -12.88
C ASP A 129 0.44 20.17 -13.57
N GLU A 130 1.66 19.86 -13.13
CA GLU A 130 2.41 18.75 -13.67
C GLU A 130 1.96 17.41 -13.09
N ALA A 131 1.56 16.50 -13.97
CA ALA A 131 1.22 15.13 -13.62
C ALA A 131 2.46 14.24 -13.41
N LYS A 132 2.28 13.14 -12.68
CA LYS A 132 3.31 12.14 -12.34
C LYS A 132 4.13 11.68 -13.56
N VAL A 133 3.46 11.34 -14.66
CA VAL A 133 4.12 10.84 -15.90
C VAL A 133 5.03 11.90 -16.51
N ALA A 134 4.56 13.15 -16.61
CA ALA A 134 5.35 14.26 -17.16
C ALA A 134 6.57 14.57 -16.27
N PHE A 135 6.40 14.51 -14.94
CA PHE A 135 7.50 14.67 -14.00
C PHE A 135 8.56 13.57 -14.20
N GLN A 136 8.16 12.30 -14.19
CA GLN A 136 9.08 11.17 -14.41
C GLN A 136 9.79 11.28 -15.75
N GLN A 137 9.09 11.60 -16.84
CA GLN A 137 9.71 11.81 -18.15
C GLN A 137 10.77 12.90 -18.14
N ARG A 138 10.48 14.05 -17.49
CA ARG A 138 11.48 15.13 -17.36
C ARG A 138 12.68 14.68 -16.56
N GLN A 139 12.49 13.95 -15.47
CA GLN A 139 13.60 13.43 -14.68
C GLN A 139 14.36 12.29 -15.38
N GLY A 140 13.89 11.87 -16.57
CA GLY A 140 14.45 10.75 -17.29
C GLY A 140 14.24 9.44 -16.54
N ALA A 141 13.15 9.28 -15.79
CA ALA A 141 12.76 8.07 -15.08
C ALA A 141 11.72 7.24 -15.88
N PRO A 142 11.63 5.92 -15.67
CA PRO A 142 10.54 5.12 -16.22
C PRO A 142 9.18 5.64 -15.76
N THR A 143 8.21 5.67 -16.68
CA THR A 143 6.83 6.11 -16.38
C THR A 143 5.92 4.97 -15.93
N SER A 144 6.37 3.74 -16.16
CA SER A 144 5.69 2.46 -15.90
C SER A 144 6.74 1.37 -15.74
N GLY A 145 6.37 0.22 -15.18
CA GLY A 145 7.30 -0.88 -14.91
C GLY A 145 8.05 -0.71 -13.59
N PRO A 146 8.98 -1.64 -13.29
CA PRO A 146 9.74 -1.64 -12.05
C PRO A 146 10.56 -0.35 -11.86
N VAL A 147 10.75 0.06 -10.60
CA VAL A 147 11.60 1.22 -10.30
C VAL A 147 13.06 0.91 -10.60
N GLU A 148 13.73 1.84 -11.29
CA GLU A 148 15.18 1.86 -11.51
C GLU A 148 15.82 2.93 -10.59
N PRO A 149 16.37 2.55 -9.42
CA PRO A 149 16.90 3.51 -8.44
C PRO A 149 17.99 4.45 -8.96
N GLU A 150 18.73 4.02 -9.98
CA GLU A 150 19.75 4.85 -10.63
C GLU A 150 19.15 6.08 -11.32
N ARG A 151 17.91 5.97 -11.82
CA ARG A 151 17.20 7.04 -12.54
C ARG A 151 16.29 7.83 -11.60
N MET A 152 15.51 7.12 -10.78
CA MET A 152 14.68 7.72 -9.74
C MET A 152 14.62 6.79 -8.52
N PRO A 153 14.94 7.27 -7.32
CA PRO A 153 14.92 6.48 -6.11
C PRO A 153 13.57 5.83 -5.81
N TYR A 154 13.60 4.68 -5.13
CA TYR A 154 12.39 4.03 -4.64
C TYR A 154 11.71 4.83 -3.52
N TYR A 155 12.48 5.30 -2.53
CA TYR A 155 11.93 6.12 -1.45
C TYR A 155 11.89 7.59 -1.86
N LEU A 156 10.69 8.20 -1.87
CA LEU A 156 10.50 9.58 -2.30
C LEU A 156 9.71 10.37 -1.25
N LEU A 157 10.34 11.39 -0.68
CA LEU A 157 9.69 12.36 0.21
C LEU A 157 9.19 13.56 -0.60
N VAL A 158 7.88 13.77 -0.64
CA VAL A 158 7.25 14.98 -1.16
C VAL A 158 7.26 16.06 -0.08
N VAL A 159 7.90 17.20 -0.35
CA VAL A 159 7.89 18.37 0.54
C VAL A 159 7.10 19.47 -0.14
N GLY A 160 5.94 19.81 0.43
CA GLY A 160 5.14 20.91 -0.06
C GLY A 160 3.64 20.77 0.19
N ASP A 161 3.01 21.93 0.16
CA ASP A 161 1.57 22.12 0.29
C ASP A 161 0.78 21.28 -0.74
N PRO A 162 -0.27 20.55 -0.33
CA PRO A 162 -1.17 19.85 -1.25
C PRO A 162 -1.74 20.70 -2.40
N GLN A 163 -1.77 22.02 -2.29
CA GLN A 163 -2.19 22.89 -3.39
C GLN A 163 -1.12 23.01 -4.48
N ARG A 164 0.17 23.00 -4.11
CA ARG A 164 1.31 23.07 -5.05
C ARG A 164 1.71 21.68 -5.56
N ILE A 165 1.61 20.66 -4.70
CA ILE A 165 1.83 19.26 -5.05
C ILE A 165 0.56 18.46 -4.71
N PRO A 166 -0.35 18.22 -5.67
CA PRO A 166 -1.63 17.54 -5.42
C PRO A 166 -1.49 16.16 -4.77
N PHE A 167 -2.49 15.73 -3.98
CA PHE A 167 -2.53 14.37 -3.43
C PHE A 167 -2.50 13.30 -4.52
N ALA A 168 -3.20 13.53 -5.64
CA ALA A 168 -3.16 12.64 -6.80
C ALA A 168 -1.73 12.36 -7.31
N PHE A 169 -0.83 13.33 -7.26
CA PHE A 169 0.57 13.13 -7.63
C PHE A 169 1.26 12.13 -6.68
N GLN A 170 1.07 12.28 -5.36
CA GLN A 170 1.60 11.36 -4.35
C GLN A 170 1.05 9.94 -4.55
N THR A 171 -0.27 9.81 -4.72
CA THR A 171 -0.93 8.52 -4.87
C THR A 171 -0.47 7.78 -6.13
N GLN A 172 -0.42 8.46 -7.27
CA GLN A 172 0.04 7.85 -8.53
C GLN A 172 1.52 7.46 -8.49
N LEU A 173 2.35 8.24 -7.81
CA LEU A 173 3.76 7.91 -7.62
C LEU A 173 3.92 6.72 -6.66
N GLY A 174 3.04 6.61 -5.66
CA GLY A 174 2.98 5.53 -4.67
C GLY A 174 2.68 4.14 -5.22
N LEU A 175 2.20 4.03 -6.47
CA LEU A 175 2.01 2.74 -7.15
C LEU A 175 3.33 2.04 -7.52
N GLN A 176 4.44 2.78 -7.59
CA GLN A 176 5.76 2.26 -7.94
C GLN A 176 6.79 2.54 -6.83
N HIS A 177 6.63 3.64 -6.10
CA HIS A 177 7.63 4.16 -5.15
C HIS A 177 7.08 4.11 -3.71
N GLY A 178 7.98 4.02 -2.74
CA GLY A 178 7.66 4.29 -1.33
C GLY A 178 7.55 5.80 -1.10
N VAL A 179 6.34 6.36 -1.16
CA VAL A 179 6.13 7.83 -1.14
C VAL A 179 5.56 8.31 0.19
N GLY A 180 6.24 9.27 0.81
CA GLY A 180 5.73 10.01 1.97
C GLY A 180 5.60 11.50 1.66
N ARG A 181 4.86 12.23 2.50
CA ARG A 181 4.65 13.68 2.36
C ARG A 181 4.94 14.43 3.65
N LEU A 182 5.62 15.56 3.54
CA LEU A 182 5.86 16.49 4.63
C LEU A 182 5.38 17.90 4.25
N HIS A 183 4.52 18.47 5.08
CA HIS A 183 4.12 19.87 4.99
C HIS A 183 3.74 20.38 6.39
N LEU A 184 4.60 21.22 6.96
CA LEU A 184 4.49 21.90 8.24
C LEU A 184 4.40 23.42 8.02
N ASP A 185 3.99 24.20 9.02
CA ASP A 185 3.69 25.63 8.87
C ASP A 185 4.95 26.49 8.87
N THR A 186 5.96 26.10 9.64
CA THR A 186 7.15 26.94 9.87
C THR A 186 8.44 26.16 9.61
N PRO A 187 9.51 26.80 9.11
CA PRO A 187 10.83 26.17 8.96
C PRO A 187 11.32 25.48 10.25
N GLU A 188 11.05 26.05 11.42
CA GLU A 188 11.43 25.51 12.72
C GLU A 188 10.81 24.13 12.97
N GLU A 189 9.56 23.92 12.54
CA GLU A 189 8.90 22.62 12.63
C GLU A 189 9.55 21.56 11.72
N TYR A 190 10.06 21.96 10.55
CA TYR A 190 10.83 21.04 9.68
C TYR A 190 12.17 20.65 10.30
N ASP A 191 12.87 21.58 10.94
CA ASP A 191 14.10 21.29 11.68
C ASP A 191 13.83 20.36 12.87
N LEU A 192 12.76 20.61 13.65
CA LEU A 192 12.33 19.72 14.73
C LEU A 192 12.03 18.30 14.24
N TYR A 193 11.34 18.18 13.11
CA TYR A 193 11.08 16.90 12.47
C TYR A 193 12.37 16.20 12.04
N ALA A 194 13.27 16.92 11.34
CA ALA A 194 14.56 16.39 10.90
C ALA A 194 15.41 15.88 12.07
N ARG A 195 15.52 16.67 13.15
CA ARG A 195 16.20 16.27 14.39
C ARG A 195 15.58 15.01 15.00
N SER A 196 14.25 14.89 14.99
CA SER A 196 13.53 13.74 15.54
C SER A 196 13.83 12.45 14.76
N VAL A 197 13.88 12.52 13.43
CA VAL A 197 14.27 11.39 12.57
C VAL A 197 15.71 10.99 12.83
N ILE A 198 16.65 11.94 12.79
CA ILE A 198 18.09 11.66 12.94
C ILE A 198 18.39 11.03 14.30
N ARG A 199 17.83 11.55 15.40
CA ARG A 199 18.04 10.98 16.74
C ARG A 199 17.44 9.59 16.90
N SER A 200 16.34 9.31 16.22
CA SER A 200 15.76 7.97 16.23
C SER A 200 16.66 6.97 15.49
N GLU A 201 17.31 7.41 14.42
CA GLU A 201 18.18 6.55 13.61
C GLU A 201 19.64 6.51 14.08
N SER A 202 20.09 7.45 14.93
CA SER A 202 21.44 7.50 15.51
C SER A 202 21.69 6.46 16.61
N GLY A 203 20.65 5.74 17.05
CA GLY A 203 20.70 4.79 18.17
C GLY A 203 20.52 5.42 19.56
N GLU A 204 20.26 6.73 19.63
CA GLU A 204 19.89 7.41 20.88
C GLU A 204 18.52 6.94 21.41
N VAL A 205 17.61 6.60 20.50
CA VAL A 205 16.28 6.06 20.81
C VAL A 205 16.29 4.55 20.63
N ARG A 206 15.83 3.82 21.65
CA ARG A 206 15.73 2.34 21.63
C ARG A 206 14.46 1.90 22.35
N LEU A 207 13.38 1.78 21.60
CA LEU A 207 12.05 1.52 22.11
C LEU A 207 11.82 0.02 22.38
N PRO A 208 10.96 -0.32 23.36
CA PRO A 208 10.47 -1.68 23.49
C PRO A 208 9.62 -2.08 22.28
N ARG A 209 9.52 -3.38 22.02
CA ARG A 209 8.62 -3.96 21.02
C ARG A 209 7.17 -3.93 21.53
N SER A 210 6.57 -2.74 21.51
CA SER A 210 5.18 -2.51 21.93
C SER A 210 4.33 -1.90 20.82
N VAL A 211 3.13 -2.46 20.66
CA VAL A 211 2.06 -1.94 19.81
C VAL A 211 0.88 -1.59 20.69
N SER A 212 0.36 -0.37 20.60
CA SER A 212 -0.95 -0.04 21.18
C SER A 212 -2.02 -0.04 20.10
N LEU A 213 -3.14 -0.68 20.40
CA LEU A 213 -4.30 -0.81 19.53
C LEU A 213 -5.49 -0.12 20.18
N PHE A 214 -6.06 0.88 19.52
CA PHE A 214 -7.12 1.72 20.03
C PHE A 214 -8.35 1.63 19.11
N GLY A 215 -9.52 1.24 19.63
CA GLY A 215 -10.72 1.01 18.80
C GLY A 215 -11.99 1.51 19.46
N VAL A 216 -12.62 2.53 18.88
CA VAL A 216 -13.86 3.12 19.41
C VAL A 216 -15.07 2.29 18.99
N SER A 217 -16.18 2.31 19.75
CA SER A 217 -17.39 1.55 19.43
C SER A 217 -18.66 2.31 19.83
N HIS A 218 -18.94 3.45 19.20
CA HIS A 218 -20.17 4.22 19.40
C HIS A 218 -21.36 3.63 18.64
N ASP A 219 -21.11 3.04 17.48
CA ASP A 219 -22.11 2.60 16.51
C ASP A 219 -21.62 1.42 15.68
N GLU A 220 -22.39 1.04 14.66
CA GLU A 220 -22.08 -0.11 13.82
C GLU A 220 -20.71 -0.01 13.15
N ALA A 221 -20.37 1.16 12.60
CA ALA A 221 -19.13 1.34 11.86
C ALA A 221 -17.90 1.24 12.75
N THR A 222 -17.94 1.96 13.86
CA THR A 222 -16.85 1.96 14.83
C THR A 222 -16.71 0.59 15.49
N ARG A 223 -17.82 -0.07 15.87
CA ARG A 223 -17.82 -1.45 16.37
C ARG A 223 -17.20 -2.44 15.39
N ARG A 224 -17.59 -2.40 14.11
CA ARG A 224 -17.01 -3.24 13.05
C ARG A 224 -15.51 -3.04 12.93
N SER A 225 -15.02 -1.80 13.00
CA SER A 225 -13.58 -1.53 12.95
C SER A 225 -12.84 -1.97 14.23
N ALA A 226 -13.45 -1.82 15.41
CA ALA A 226 -12.87 -2.25 16.68
C ALA A 226 -12.74 -3.79 16.76
N ASP A 227 -13.73 -4.53 16.27
CA ASP A 227 -13.70 -5.99 16.30
C ASP A 227 -12.97 -6.58 15.09
N GLY A 228 -13.31 -6.10 13.89
CA GLY A 228 -12.82 -6.58 12.60
C GLY A 228 -11.34 -6.24 12.37
N LEU A 229 -10.98 -4.97 12.52
CA LEU A 229 -9.62 -4.50 12.29
C LEU A 229 -8.79 -4.64 13.57
N ILE A 230 -9.12 -3.94 14.65
CA ILE A 230 -8.29 -3.90 15.86
C ILE A 230 -8.16 -5.29 16.50
N GLY A 231 -9.27 -5.99 16.74
CA GLY A 231 -9.23 -7.36 17.28
C GLY A 231 -8.54 -8.36 16.35
N GLY A 232 -8.65 -8.18 15.03
CA GLY A 232 -7.97 -9.01 14.05
C GLY A 232 -6.45 -8.80 14.01
N LEU A 233 -5.98 -7.57 14.16
CA LEU A 233 -4.55 -7.25 14.24
C LEU A 233 -3.95 -7.73 15.56
N GLU A 234 -4.67 -7.59 16.68
CA GLU A 234 -4.24 -8.15 17.97
C GLU A 234 -3.99 -9.65 17.86
N SER A 235 -4.97 -10.39 17.33
CA SER A 235 -4.86 -11.84 17.14
C SER A 235 -3.67 -12.20 16.24
N TYR A 236 -3.51 -11.47 15.14
CA TYR A 236 -2.39 -11.68 14.22
C TYR A 236 -1.02 -11.44 14.87
N ILE A 237 -0.86 -10.34 15.61
CA ILE A 237 0.40 -10.02 16.30
C ILE A 237 0.71 -11.10 17.35
N HIS A 238 -0.29 -11.51 18.13
CA HIS A 238 -0.13 -12.57 19.12
C HIS A 238 0.35 -13.89 18.49
N ASP A 239 -0.29 -14.30 17.39
CA ASP A 239 -0.03 -15.59 16.75
C ASP A 239 1.25 -15.62 15.91
N LYS A 240 1.57 -14.51 15.22
CA LYS A 240 2.65 -14.47 14.21
C LYS A 240 3.87 -13.69 14.66
N LEU A 241 3.75 -12.80 15.64
CA LEU A 241 4.80 -11.89 16.08
C LEU A 241 5.02 -11.95 17.61
N PRO A 242 5.33 -13.13 18.18
CA PRO A 242 5.35 -13.34 19.63
C PRO A 242 6.41 -12.52 20.41
N LYS A 243 7.32 -11.83 19.72
CA LYS A 243 8.28 -10.90 20.32
C LYS A 243 7.67 -9.52 20.64
N TRP A 244 6.45 -9.27 20.18
CA TRP A 244 5.77 -8.00 20.34
C TRP A 244 4.72 -8.07 21.43
N SER A 245 4.72 -7.06 22.29
CA SER A 245 3.67 -6.84 23.28
C SER A 245 2.57 -5.97 22.67
N THR A 246 1.32 -6.29 23.01
CA THR A 246 0.14 -5.54 22.55
C THR A 246 -0.61 -4.98 23.75
N GLU A 247 -0.94 -3.70 23.72
CA GLU A 247 -1.91 -3.08 24.63
C GLU A 247 -3.15 -2.68 23.84
N ARG A 248 -4.30 -3.26 24.17
CA ARG A 248 -5.57 -2.98 23.49
C ARG A 248 -6.48 -2.13 24.38
N ARG A 249 -7.01 -1.04 23.85
CA ARG A 249 -8.05 -0.19 24.44
C ARG A 249 -9.20 -0.08 23.47
N VAL A 250 -10.33 -0.70 23.80
CA VAL A 250 -11.52 -0.70 22.93
C VAL A 250 -12.78 -0.32 23.68
N ALA A 251 -13.79 0.12 22.93
CA ALA A 251 -15.10 0.50 23.48
C ALA A 251 -14.95 1.46 24.66
N GLU A 252 -15.46 1.13 25.85
CA GLU A 252 -15.44 1.98 27.05
C GLU A 252 -14.03 2.40 27.49
N GLU A 253 -12.99 1.64 27.11
CA GLU A 253 -11.59 2.01 27.41
C GLU A 253 -10.96 2.94 26.37
N ALA A 254 -11.59 3.11 25.19
CA ALA A 254 -11.08 3.93 24.10
C ALA A 254 -11.38 5.42 24.32
N THR A 255 -11.06 5.94 25.51
CA THR A 255 -11.33 7.33 25.90
C THR A 255 -10.23 8.28 25.43
N ARG A 256 -10.57 9.57 25.34
CA ARG A 256 -9.63 10.63 24.95
C ARG A 256 -8.38 10.68 25.85
N ASP A 257 -8.56 10.58 27.16
CA ASP A 257 -7.44 10.65 28.12
C ASP A 257 -6.47 9.46 27.98
N ARG A 258 -7.00 8.27 27.68
CA ARG A 258 -6.17 7.08 27.42
C ARG A 258 -5.38 7.23 26.13
N LEU A 259 -5.99 7.77 25.07
CA LEU A 259 -5.29 8.02 23.82
C LEU A 259 -4.21 9.10 23.98
N LEU A 260 -4.44 10.14 24.78
CA LEU A 260 -3.40 11.11 25.15
C LEU A 260 -2.23 10.48 25.90
N GLY A 261 -2.49 9.50 26.78
CA GLY A 261 -1.44 8.68 27.41
C GLY A 261 -0.54 7.99 26.37
N MET A 262 -1.14 7.41 25.33
CA MET A 262 -0.42 6.78 24.22
C MET A 262 0.30 7.77 23.29
N LEU A 263 -0.10 9.05 23.32
CA LEU A 263 0.43 10.14 22.47
C LEU A 263 1.26 11.13 23.31
N GLY A 264 2.29 10.62 23.98
CA GLY A 264 3.30 11.46 24.66
C GLY A 264 3.41 11.20 26.17
N GLY A 265 2.61 10.29 26.73
CA GLY A 265 2.77 9.80 28.09
C GLY A 265 4.07 8.99 28.27
N GLU A 266 4.82 9.29 29.32
CA GLU A 266 6.19 8.80 29.51
C GLU A 266 6.32 7.27 29.56
N ALA A 267 5.33 6.59 30.15
CA ALA A 267 5.29 5.13 30.26
C ALA A 267 4.37 4.45 29.23
N GLU A 268 3.50 5.21 28.56
CA GLU A 268 2.39 4.69 27.76
C GLU A 268 2.59 4.86 26.25
N THR A 269 3.54 5.70 25.81
CA THR A 269 3.77 5.94 24.37
C THR A 269 4.45 4.74 23.70
N PRO A 270 3.79 4.03 22.76
CA PRO A 270 4.31 2.81 22.15
C PRO A 270 5.30 3.08 21.01
N ALA A 271 5.92 2.03 20.48
CA ALA A 271 6.66 2.13 19.21
C ALA A 271 5.71 2.29 18.02
N VAL A 272 4.57 1.57 18.05
CA VAL A 272 3.52 1.66 17.04
C VAL A 272 2.17 1.90 17.70
N LEU A 273 1.41 2.85 17.18
CA LEU A 273 0.01 3.09 17.56
C LEU A 273 -0.88 2.80 16.35
N VAL A 274 -1.92 1.98 16.51
CA VAL A 274 -2.98 1.81 15.51
C VAL A 274 -4.30 2.23 16.12
N THR A 275 -4.96 3.22 15.52
CA THR A 275 -6.28 3.69 15.96
C THR A 275 -7.33 3.34 14.92
N ALA A 276 -8.52 2.96 15.36
CA ALA A 276 -9.72 2.86 14.54
C ALA A 276 -10.85 3.65 15.22
N SER A 277 -11.27 4.73 14.58
CA SER A 277 -12.31 5.63 15.09
C SER A 277 -13.04 6.32 13.96
N HIS A 278 -14.05 7.11 14.33
CA HIS A 278 -14.50 8.18 13.46
C HIS A 278 -13.44 9.27 13.33
N GLY A 279 -13.42 9.89 12.16
CA GLY A 279 -12.73 11.14 11.92
C GLY A 279 -13.74 12.27 11.72
N LEU A 280 -13.41 13.47 12.21
CA LEU A 280 -14.26 14.63 12.01
C LEU A 280 -14.17 15.18 10.60
N GLY A 281 -15.30 15.56 10.03
CA GLY A 281 -15.40 16.45 8.88
C GLY A 281 -16.23 17.68 9.21
N PHE A 282 -16.10 18.72 8.41
CA PHE A 282 -16.86 19.95 8.55
C PHE A 282 -17.37 20.43 7.20
N PRO A 283 -18.45 21.24 7.17
CA PRO A 283 -18.86 21.93 5.95
C PRO A 283 -17.71 22.77 5.35
N ASN A 284 -17.67 22.86 4.03
CA ASN A 284 -16.68 23.66 3.30
C ASN A 284 -16.66 25.12 3.83
N GLY A 285 -15.49 25.55 4.30
CA GLY A 285 -15.29 26.92 4.79
C GLY A 285 -15.77 27.16 6.22
N HIS A 286 -16.17 26.12 6.95
CA HIS A 286 -16.44 26.22 8.37
C HIS A 286 -15.18 26.67 9.13
N GLN A 287 -15.35 27.53 10.15
CA GLN A 287 -14.22 28.13 10.89
C GLN A 287 -13.29 27.07 11.51
N ASP A 288 -13.87 25.95 11.95
CA ASP A 288 -13.20 24.86 12.65
C ASP A 288 -12.60 23.82 11.68
N GLN A 289 -12.91 23.89 10.39
CA GLN A 289 -12.53 22.88 9.40
C GLN A 289 -11.02 22.67 9.34
N ARG A 290 -10.25 23.75 9.31
CA ARG A 290 -8.78 23.69 9.19
C ARG A 290 -8.11 23.05 10.40
N GLN A 291 -8.63 23.32 11.60
CA GLN A 291 -8.01 22.93 12.85
C GLN A 291 -8.43 21.52 13.30
N TYR A 292 -9.67 21.13 12.99
CA TYR A 292 -10.27 19.93 13.59
C TYR A 292 -10.68 18.86 12.57
N GLN A 293 -10.71 19.13 11.26
CA GLN A 293 -11.01 18.08 10.28
C GLN A 293 -9.90 17.01 10.28
N GLY A 294 -10.29 15.75 10.40
CA GLY A 294 -9.39 14.61 10.61
C GLY A 294 -9.06 14.33 12.06
N ALA A 295 -9.56 15.11 13.02
CA ALA A 295 -9.46 14.80 14.45
C ALA A 295 -10.20 13.50 14.78
N LEU A 296 -9.71 12.77 15.78
CA LEU A 296 -10.22 11.45 16.14
C LEU A 296 -11.36 11.58 17.15
N VAL A 297 -12.49 10.94 16.87
CA VAL A 297 -13.59 10.84 17.83
C VAL A 297 -13.29 9.71 18.80
N CYS A 298 -13.22 10.00 20.10
CA CYS A 298 -12.94 9.04 21.16
C CYS A 298 -14.23 8.63 21.89
N GLN A 299 -14.21 7.47 22.56
CA GLN A 299 -15.33 7.00 23.36
C GLN A 299 -15.70 8.01 24.46
N GLY A 300 -17.01 8.23 24.65
CA GLY A 300 -17.56 9.09 25.70
C GLY A 300 -19.09 9.00 25.76
N ASP A 301 -19.69 9.84 26.62
CA ASP A 301 -21.14 9.90 26.87
C ASP A 301 -21.89 10.74 25.82
N TRP A 302 -21.58 10.50 24.54
CA TRP A 302 -22.20 11.15 23.39
C TRP A 302 -22.44 10.10 22.29
N ALA A 303 -23.52 10.26 21.52
CA ALA A 303 -23.86 9.38 20.42
C ALA A 303 -24.07 10.19 19.13
N PRO A 304 -23.53 9.73 17.99
CA PRO A 304 -23.73 10.37 16.70
C PRO A 304 -25.17 10.23 16.18
N GLY A 305 -25.55 11.16 15.29
CA GLY A 305 -26.77 11.06 14.48
C GLY A 305 -27.64 12.32 14.47
N VAL A 306 -28.75 12.23 13.74
CA VAL A 306 -29.68 13.34 13.53
C VAL A 306 -30.17 13.94 14.86
N GLY A 307 -29.90 15.23 15.06
CA GLY A 307 -30.30 15.97 16.25
C GLY A 307 -29.35 15.86 17.43
N ALA A 308 -28.18 15.23 17.27
CA ALA A 308 -27.13 15.21 18.29
C ALA A 308 -26.58 16.61 18.62
N GLY A 309 -26.55 17.51 17.63
CA GLY A 309 -25.92 18.82 17.75
C GLY A 309 -24.39 18.72 17.63
N PRO A 310 -23.67 19.86 17.67
CA PRO A 310 -22.21 19.87 17.53
C PRO A 310 -21.53 18.88 18.47
N ILE A 311 -20.52 18.17 17.97
CA ILE A 311 -19.83 17.17 18.77
C ILE A 311 -19.15 17.83 19.99
N PRO A 312 -19.26 17.27 21.20
CA PRO A 312 -18.56 17.80 22.37
C PRO A 312 -17.04 17.71 22.20
N ARG A 313 -16.33 18.78 22.56
CA ARG A 313 -14.87 18.88 22.34
C ARG A 313 -14.09 17.83 23.13
N GLU A 314 -14.60 17.44 24.28
CA GLU A 314 -14.07 16.38 25.15
C GLU A 314 -14.15 14.98 24.53
N SER A 315 -15.02 14.78 23.54
CA SER A 315 -15.12 13.53 22.78
C SER A 315 -14.18 13.48 21.58
N VAL A 316 -13.34 14.51 21.40
CA VAL A 316 -12.48 14.67 20.22
C VAL A 316 -11.03 14.80 20.65
N LEU A 317 -10.12 14.13 19.95
CA LEU A 317 -8.68 14.35 20.06
C LEU A 317 -8.16 14.99 18.77
N ALA A 318 -7.65 16.21 18.90
CA ALA A 318 -7.05 17.00 17.83
C ALA A 318 -5.58 17.33 18.14
N GLY A 319 -4.87 17.91 17.17
CA GLY A 319 -3.44 18.24 17.32
C GLY A 319 -3.14 19.09 18.55
N GLU A 320 -3.96 20.11 18.82
CA GLU A 320 -3.80 21.01 19.97
C GLU A 320 -3.88 20.33 21.35
N ASP A 321 -4.44 19.11 21.41
CA ASP A 321 -4.55 18.36 22.66
C ASP A 321 -3.23 17.72 23.08
N LEU A 322 -2.28 17.61 22.15
CA LEU A 322 -0.98 17.00 22.39
C LEU A 322 -0.13 17.91 23.28
N ALA A 323 0.09 17.47 24.52
CA ALA A 323 0.85 18.24 25.50
C ALA A 323 2.32 18.40 25.08
N ASP A 324 2.80 19.64 24.95
CA ASP A 324 4.18 19.98 24.59
C ASP A 324 5.24 19.30 25.47
N ALA A 325 4.87 18.95 26.71
CA ALA A 325 5.76 18.29 27.66
C ALA A 325 6.06 16.81 27.32
N GLY A 326 5.20 16.16 26.54
CA GLY A 326 5.32 14.77 26.11
C GLY A 326 6.42 14.55 25.06
N SER A 327 6.66 13.30 24.66
CA SER A 327 7.57 12.99 23.55
C SER A 327 6.98 11.85 22.71
N LEU A 328 6.89 12.09 21.40
CA LEU A 328 6.46 11.11 20.40
C LEU A 328 7.66 10.48 19.68
N LEU A 329 8.88 10.80 20.10
CA LEU A 329 10.12 10.45 19.42
C LEU A 329 10.25 8.96 19.13
N GLY A 330 10.26 8.57 17.86
CA GLY A 330 10.35 7.16 17.43
C GLY A 330 9.00 6.46 17.24
N LEU A 331 7.87 7.12 17.51
CA LEU A 331 6.52 6.59 17.25
C LEU A 331 6.25 6.57 15.74
N ILE A 332 5.61 5.50 15.26
CA ILE A 332 4.89 5.48 13.98
C ILE A 332 3.41 5.20 14.28
N ALA A 333 2.51 6.05 13.78
CA ALA A 333 1.08 5.91 14.01
C ALA A 333 0.32 5.55 12.74
N PHE A 334 -0.69 4.70 12.85
CA PHE A 334 -1.65 4.39 11.81
C PHE A 334 -3.04 4.85 12.27
N LEU A 335 -3.58 5.88 11.62
CA LEU A 335 -4.80 6.56 11.99
C LEU A 335 -5.93 6.16 11.03
N PHE A 336 -6.65 5.08 11.36
CA PHE A 336 -7.85 4.71 10.61
C PHE A 336 -9.02 5.59 11.04
N ALA A 337 -9.15 6.73 10.34
CA ALA A 337 -10.22 7.71 10.51
C ALA A 337 -10.38 8.56 9.25
N CYS A 338 -11.60 9.04 8.99
CA CYS A 338 -11.88 9.96 7.90
C CYS A 338 -11.08 11.25 8.04
N TYR A 339 -10.50 11.72 6.93
CA TYR A 339 -9.64 12.89 6.84
C TYR A 339 -8.39 12.83 7.73
N GLY A 340 -8.06 11.70 8.36
CA GLY A 340 -6.99 11.61 9.36
C GLY A 340 -5.58 11.90 8.83
N GLY A 341 -5.37 11.83 7.51
CA GLY A 341 -4.15 12.27 6.83
C GLY A 341 -4.28 13.64 6.16
N GLY A 342 -5.48 14.00 5.67
CA GLY A 342 -5.72 15.26 4.99
C GLY A 342 -7.04 15.33 4.23
N THR A 343 -7.24 16.45 3.56
CA THR A 343 -8.48 16.81 2.88
C THR A 343 -8.17 17.38 1.49
N PRO A 344 -8.69 16.79 0.40
CA PRO A 344 -8.60 17.39 -0.92
C PRO A 344 -9.56 18.57 -1.06
N LYS A 345 -9.34 19.43 -2.05
CA LYS A 345 -10.24 20.57 -2.30
C LYS A 345 -11.62 20.10 -2.75
N GLN A 346 -11.61 19.20 -3.71
CA GLN A 346 -12.79 18.68 -4.38
C GLN A 346 -13.10 17.31 -3.83
N ASP A 347 -14.39 17.02 -3.67
CA ASP A 347 -14.85 15.69 -3.33
C ASP A 347 -14.30 14.69 -4.37
N GLU A 348 -13.44 13.75 -3.98
CA GLU A 348 -12.99 12.71 -4.91
C GLU A 348 -14.02 11.59 -5.08
N PHE A 349 -15.03 11.58 -4.21
CA PHE A 349 -16.26 10.79 -4.34
C PHE A 349 -17.40 11.61 -4.97
N TYR A 350 -17.07 12.66 -5.74
CA TYR A 350 -18.02 13.50 -6.46
C TYR A 350 -19.04 12.74 -7.30
N HIS A 351 -18.69 11.51 -7.70
CA HIS A 351 -19.59 10.56 -8.33
C HIS A 351 -20.90 10.31 -7.56
N ARG A 352 -20.95 10.66 -6.27
CA ARG A 352 -22.15 10.64 -5.44
C ARG A 352 -23.06 11.84 -5.56
N SER A 353 -22.51 13.04 -5.76
CA SER A 353 -23.30 14.27 -5.64
C SER A 353 -23.86 14.78 -6.97
N GLY A 354 -23.54 14.09 -8.07
CA GLY A 354 -23.76 14.59 -9.44
C GLY A 354 -22.65 15.54 -9.90
N GLU A 355 -21.92 16.14 -8.96
CA GLU A 355 -21.03 17.27 -9.19
C GLU A 355 -19.73 17.14 -8.39
N ARG A 356 -18.62 17.61 -8.96
CA ARG A 356 -17.33 17.74 -8.27
C ARG A 356 -17.31 18.97 -7.38
N LYS A 357 -18.01 18.86 -6.25
CA LYS A 357 -18.16 19.94 -5.27
C LYS A 357 -16.87 20.17 -4.51
N ASP A 358 -16.59 21.43 -4.23
CA ASP A 358 -15.53 21.80 -3.29
C ASP A 358 -16.00 21.43 -1.88
N ILE A 359 -15.25 20.56 -1.20
CA ILE A 359 -15.47 20.18 0.20
C ILE A 359 -14.55 20.95 1.15
N ALA A 360 -13.55 21.63 0.61
CA ALA A 360 -12.70 22.54 1.34
C ALA A 360 -12.32 23.75 0.47
N PRO A 361 -12.01 24.92 1.06
CA PRO A 361 -11.59 26.10 0.29
C PRO A 361 -10.28 25.88 -0.48
N ARG A 362 -9.43 25.00 0.06
CA ARG A 362 -8.13 24.57 -0.48
C ARG A 362 -7.81 23.17 0.08
N PRO A 363 -6.95 22.37 -0.57
CA PRO A 363 -6.51 21.11 0.01
C PRO A 363 -5.55 21.36 1.18
N PHE A 364 -5.55 20.48 2.18
CA PHE A 364 -4.67 20.59 3.36
C PHE A 364 -4.39 19.23 4.02
N LEU A 365 -3.29 19.13 4.77
CA LEU A 365 -3.00 18.01 5.66
C LEU A 365 -3.72 18.19 7.00
N ALA A 366 -4.16 17.10 7.61
CA ALA A 366 -4.82 17.15 8.92
C ALA A 366 -3.88 17.64 10.03
N GLU A 367 -4.40 18.39 10.99
CA GLU A 367 -3.58 19.04 12.02
C GLU A 367 -2.98 18.05 13.02
N LEU A 368 -3.68 16.96 13.34
CA LEU A 368 -3.19 15.94 14.27
C LEU A 368 -1.84 15.32 13.82
N PRO A 369 -1.70 14.70 12.62
CA PRO A 369 -0.41 14.17 12.20
C PRO A 369 0.65 15.26 12.03
N ARG A 370 0.30 16.48 11.57
CA ARG A 370 1.26 17.60 11.50
C ARG A 370 1.86 17.92 12.86
N ARG A 371 1.01 18.11 13.88
CA ARG A 371 1.43 18.39 15.26
C ARG A 371 2.17 17.21 15.90
N MET A 372 1.87 15.96 15.50
CA MET A 372 2.63 14.78 15.93
C MET A 372 4.07 14.81 15.40
N LEU A 373 4.27 15.16 14.13
CA LEU A 373 5.58 15.23 13.48
C LEU A 373 6.40 16.42 13.99
N ALA A 374 5.74 17.56 14.22
CA ALA A 374 6.36 18.80 14.71
C ALA A 374 6.50 18.88 16.24
N HIS A 375 6.32 17.77 16.97
CA HIS A 375 6.25 17.82 18.44
C HIS A 375 7.56 18.36 19.07
N PRO A 376 7.50 19.42 19.91
CA PRO A 376 8.68 20.22 20.28
C PRO A 376 9.74 19.45 21.07
N ARG A 377 9.33 18.45 21.85
CA ARG A 377 10.22 17.57 22.62
C ARG A 377 10.55 16.24 21.94
N GLY A 378 10.27 16.13 20.65
CA GLY A 378 10.54 14.94 19.83
C GLY A 378 9.28 14.45 19.14
N GLY A 379 9.27 14.58 17.82
CA GLY A 379 8.17 14.23 16.92
C GLY A 379 8.05 12.74 16.65
N ALA A 380 6.83 12.33 16.29
CA ALA A 380 6.60 11.04 15.64
C ALA A 380 7.40 10.97 14.34
N LEU A 381 7.87 9.78 13.98
CA LEU A 381 8.63 9.56 12.75
C LEU A 381 7.74 9.69 11.51
N ALA A 382 6.52 9.18 11.62
CA ALA A 382 5.50 9.26 10.58
C ALA A 382 4.11 8.96 11.14
N ALA A 383 3.10 9.39 10.40
CA ALA A 383 1.73 8.93 10.54
C ALA A 383 1.22 8.40 9.20
N VAL A 384 0.40 7.36 9.24
CA VAL A 384 -0.36 6.88 8.08
C VAL A 384 -1.82 7.25 8.32
N GLY A 385 -2.49 7.83 7.34
CA GLY A 385 -3.90 8.22 7.47
C GLY A 385 -4.59 8.36 6.11
N HIS A 386 -5.91 8.56 6.14
CA HIS A 386 -6.69 8.77 4.94
C HIS A 386 -6.69 10.24 4.51
N ILE A 387 -6.37 10.48 3.24
CA ILE A 387 -6.73 11.70 2.54
C ILE A 387 -8.19 11.54 2.12
N GLU A 388 -9.10 12.31 2.72
CA GLU A 388 -10.54 12.15 2.57
C GLU A 388 -11.17 11.01 3.40
N ARG A 389 -12.37 10.56 3.03
CA ARG A 389 -13.21 9.66 3.84
C ARG A 389 -12.73 8.21 3.74
N ALA A 390 -12.78 7.50 4.86
CA ALA A 390 -12.43 6.07 5.02
C ALA A 390 -13.70 5.21 5.01
N TRP A 391 -13.59 3.97 4.52
CA TRP A 391 -14.75 3.11 4.27
C TRP A 391 -14.55 1.70 4.86
N GLU A 392 -15.63 1.02 5.23
CA GLU A 392 -15.55 -0.32 5.85
C GLU A 392 -14.97 -1.40 4.91
N CYS A 393 -15.05 -1.17 3.60
CA CYS A 393 -14.45 -2.02 2.59
C CYS A 393 -12.92 -2.15 2.70
N SER A 394 -12.25 -1.36 3.56
CA SER A 394 -10.83 -1.60 3.84
C SER A 394 -10.61 -2.94 4.54
N PHE A 395 -11.54 -3.40 5.38
CA PHE A 395 -11.30 -4.54 6.29
C PHE A 395 -12.45 -5.58 6.36
N VAL A 396 -13.59 -5.32 5.74
CA VAL A 396 -14.68 -6.30 5.54
C VAL A 396 -14.95 -6.45 4.04
N ASP A 397 -15.07 -7.69 3.58
CA ASP A 397 -15.59 -8.01 2.26
C ASP A 397 -17.12 -7.89 2.29
N PRO A 398 -17.74 -6.96 1.55
CA PRO A 398 -19.18 -6.72 1.64
C PRO A 398 -20.03 -7.85 1.07
N LYS A 399 -19.48 -8.70 0.20
CA LYS A 399 -20.22 -9.82 -0.42
C LYS A 399 -20.35 -11.02 0.51
N SER A 400 -19.29 -11.31 1.28
CA SER A 400 -19.19 -12.48 2.15
C SER A 400 -19.29 -12.15 3.64
N GLY A 401 -19.20 -10.85 4.00
CA GLY A 401 -19.02 -10.40 5.39
C GLY A 401 -17.69 -10.84 5.99
N ALA A 402 -16.80 -11.45 5.20
CA ALA A 402 -15.54 -11.99 5.68
C ALA A 402 -14.55 -10.88 5.98
N ARG A 403 -13.75 -11.09 7.02
CA ARG A 403 -12.66 -10.16 7.38
C ARG A 403 -11.57 -10.19 6.32
N GLN A 404 -11.21 -9.03 5.77
CA GLN A 404 -10.15 -8.88 4.76
C GLN A 404 -9.00 -7.96 5.20
N ILE A 405 -8.41 -8.25 6.36
CA ILE A 405 -7.33 -7.44 6.94
C ILE A 405 -5.92 -7.82 6.45
N ALA A 406 -5.80 -8.65 5.41
CA ALA A 406 -4.52 -9.18 4.96
C ALA A 406 -3.51 -8.08 4.56
N VAL A 407 -3.99 -6.97 3.99
CA VAL A 407 -3.14 -5.80 3.68
C VAL A 407 -2.55 -5.20 4.94
N PHE A 408 -3.36 -4.97 5.97
CA PHE A 408 -2.89 -4.47 7.27
C PHE A 408 -1.94 -5.45 7.97
N GLN A 409 -2.20 -6.76 7.85
CA GLN A 409 -1.33 -7.81 8.39
C GLN A 409 0.05 -7.79 7.71
N SER A 410 0.08 -7.71 6.37
CA SER A 410 1.32 -7.60 5.59
C SER A 410 2.10 -6.32 5.90
N PHE A 411 1.40 -5.19 6.00
CA PHE A 411 1.99 -3.92 6.42
C PHE A 411 2.63 -4.02 7.81
N LEU A 412 1.88 -4.49 8.82
CA LEU A 412 2.42 -4.64 10.18
C LEU A 412 3.54 -5.66 10.23
N TYR A 413 3.46 -6.77 9.49
CA TYR A 413 4.52 -7.77 9.45
C TYR A 413 5.85 -7.15 9.01
N ARG A 414 5.84 -6.36 7.92
CA ARG A 414 7.04 -5.67 7.43
C ARG A 414 7.48 -4.58 8.41
N LEU A 415 6.58 -3.72 8.87
CA LEU A 415 6.92 -2.62 9.78
C LEU A 415 7.52 -3.13 11.09
N LEU A 416 6.86 -4.10 11.74
CA LEU A 416 7.29 -4.72 12.99
C LEU A 416 8.51 -5.66 12.80
N GLY A 417 8.79 -6.05 11.56
CA GLY A 417 10.03 -6.71 11.15
C GLY A 417 11.24 -5.76 11.07
N GLY A 418 11.05 -4.46 11.25
CA GLY A 418 12.11 -3.44 11.17
C GLY A 418 12.36 -2.89 9.77
N HIS A 419 11.50 -3.23 8.80
CA HIS A 419 11.57 -2.66 7.46
C HIS A 419 11.17 -1.17 7.48
N ARG A 420 11.61 -0.44 6.45
CA ARG A 420 11.27 0.98 6.27
C ARG A 420 9.79 1.12 5.91
N LEU A 421 9.20 2.24 6.33
CA LEU A 421 7.76 2.45 6.25
C LEU A 421 7.20 2.39 4.82
N GLY A 422 7.88 3.00 3.85
CA GLY A 422 7.48 3.00 2.44
C GLY A 422 7.40 1.59 1.85
N TRP A 423 8.35 0.72 2.20
CA TRP A 423 8.32 -0.69 1.78
C TRP A 423 7.23 -1.49 2.49
N ALA A 424 6.99 -1.24 3.78
CA ALA A 424 5.87 -1.87 4.48
C ALA A 424 4.53 -1.49 3.82
N PHE A 425 4.42 -0.27 3.31
CA PHE A 425 3.22 0.31 2.72
C PHE A 425 2.88 -0.18 1.31
N GLU A 426 3.81 -0.86 0.62
CA GLU A 426 3.58 -1.44 -0.71
C GLU A 426 2.33 -2.33 -0.78
N SER A 427 2.01 -3.06 0.30
CA SER A 427 0.78 -3.87 0.35
C SER A 427 -0.50 -3.07 0.12
N PHE A 428 -0.55 -1.79 0.52
CA PHE A 428 -1.67 -0.88 0.24
C PHE A 428 -1.64 -0.40 -1.21
N ALA A 429 -0.46 -0.05 -1.74
CA ALA A 429 -0.30 0.32 -3.15
C ALA A 429 -0.73 -0.83 -4.08
N ASN A 430 -0.39 -2.07 -3.72
CA ASN A 430 -0.75 -3.25 -4.49
C ASN A 430 -2.25 -3.51 -4.47
N ARG A 431 -2.89 -3.33 -3.31
CA ARG A 431 -4.35 -3.38 -3.22
C ARG A 431 -5.01 -2.31 -4.08
N TYR A 432 -4.52 -1.07 -4.05
CA TYR A 432 -5.05 0.00 -4.90
C TYR A 432 -4.90 -0.35 -6.39
N GLY A 433 -3.72 -0.79 -6.84
CA GLY A 433 -3.49 -1.17 -8.23
C GLY A 433 -4.40 -2.31 -8.71
N GLN A 434 -4.63 -3.33 -7.89
CA GLN A 434 -5.54 -4.43 -8.21
C GLN A 434 -7.00 -3.97 -8.32
N LEU A 435 -7.46 -3.14 -7.39
CA LEU A 435 -8.82 -2.59 -7.41
C LEU A 435 -9.03 -1.63 -8.58
N ALA A 436 -8.02 -0.84 -8.95
CA ALA A 436 -8.06 0.03 -10.11
C ALA A 436 -8.20 -0.78 -11.40
N ALA A 437 -7.44 -1.86 -11.55
CA ALA A 437 -7.53 -2.75 -12.71
C ALA A 437 -8.91 -3.43 -12.82
N GLY A 438 -9.42 -3.98 -11.71
CA GLY A 438 -10.77 -4.57 -11.66
C GLY A 438 -11.87 -3.56 -11.98
N LEU A 439 -11.78 -2.35 -11.40
CA LEU A 439 -12.73 -1.28 -11.67
C LEU A 439 -12.77 -0.90 -13.16
N VAL A 440 -11.62 -0.86 -13.85
CA VAL A 440 -11.58 -0.59 -15.29
C VAL A 440 -12.34 -1.67 -16.07
N GLU A 441 -12.15 -2.95 -15.74
CA GLU A 441 -12.89 -4.05 -16.37
C GLU A 441 -14.40 -3.92 -16.13
N SER A 442 -14.80 -3.63 -14.89
CA SER A 442 -16.22 -3.43 -14.56
C SER A 442 -16.81 -2.19 -15.25
N MET A 443 -16.05 -1.11 -15.41
CA MET A 443 -16.46 0.04 -16.23
C MET A 443 -16.70 -0.35 -17.70
N GLU A 444 -15.94 -1.29 -18.26
CA GLU A 444 -16.19 -1.83 -19.60
C GLU A 444 -17.46 -2.68 -19.65
N LYS A 445 -17.69 -3.53 -18.64
CA LYS A 445 -18.92 -4.34 -18.55
C LYS A 445 -20.17 -3.48 -18.51
N VAL A 446 -20.12 -2.40 -17.72
CA VAL A 446 -21.15 -1.38 -17.68
C VAL A 446 -21.34 -0.75 -19.06
N LYS A 447 -20.25 -0.37 -19.73
CA LYS A 447 -20.28 0.35 -21.01
C LYS A 447 -20.86 -0.49 -22.16
N PHE A 448 -20.38 -1.71 -22.33
CA PHE A 448 -20.67 -2.52 -23.51
C PHE A 448 -21.83 -3.50 -23.31
N TYR A 449 -22.09 -3.92 -22.07
CA TYR A 449 -23.09 -4.92 -21.77
C TYR A 449 -24.21 -4.41 -20.86
N GLY A 450 -24.11 -3.17 -20.36
CA GLY A 450 -25.08 -2.61 -19.41
C GLY A 450 -25.16 -3.40 -18.10
N ILE A 451 -24.13 -4.18 -17.79
CA ILE A 451 -24.08 -4.98 -16.56
C ILE A 451 -23.66 -4.04 -15.44
N THR A 452 -24.60 -3.77 -14.56
CA THR A 452 -24.44 -2.89 -13.42
C THR A 452 -24.97 -3.62 -12.20
N ASP A 453 -24.07 -4.11 -11.35
CA ASP A 453 -24.41 -4.90 -10.17
C ASP A 453 -23.66 -4.37 -8.95
N GLY A 454 -23.86 -5.02 -7.79
CA GLY A 454 -23.17 -4.67 -6.56
C GLY A 454 -21.64 -4.82 -6.63
N GLU A 455 -21.10 -5.54 -7.61
CA GLU A 455 -19.65 -5.69 -7.80
C GLU A 455 -19.03 -4.38 -8.26
N PHE A 456 -19.62 -3.71 -9.25
CA PHE A 456 -19.14 -2.40 -9.70
C PHE A 456 -19.15 -1.35 -8.57
N ALA A 457 -20.25 -1.27 -7.81
CA ALA A 457 -20.36 -0.35 -6.68
C ALA A 457 -19.29 -0.63 -5.61
N TYR A 458 -19.03 -1.91 -5.34
CA TYR A 458 -17.99 -2.32 -4.40
C TYR A 458 -16.59 -1.98 -4.91
N GLU A 459 -16.23 -2.36 -6.13
CA GLU A 459 -14.91 -2.10 -6.69
C GLU A 459 -14.61 -0.62 -6.77
N TRP A 460 -15.59 0.19 -7.18
CA TRP A 460 -15.46 1.64 -7.21
C TRP A 460 -15.18 2.20 -5.81
N THR A 461 -15.97 1.75 -4.84
CA THR A 461 -15.87 2.15 -3.43
C THR A 461 -14.50 1.77 -2.85
N ALA A 462 -14.13 0.50 -2.98
CA ALA A 462 -12.89 -0.05 -2.46
C ALA A 462 -11.67 0.59 -3.14
N ASN A 463 -11.74 0.86 -4.44
CA ASN A 463 -10.68 1.54 -5.18
C ASN A 463 -10.41 2.94 -4.61
N ASN A 464 -11.46 3.75 -4.40
CA ASN A 464 -11.30 5.10 -3.88
C ASN A 464 -10.83 5.11 -2.41
N ASP A 465 -11.28 4.15 -1.60
CA ASP A 465 -10.76 3.95 -0.25
C ASP A 465 -9.27 3.57 -0.24
N ALA A 466 -8.88 2.54 -1.00
CA ALA A 466 -7.49 2.08 -1.08
C ALA A 466 -6.54 3.15 -1.63
N ARG A 467 -7.01 3.96 -2.57
CA ARG A 467 -6.29 5.10 -3.16
C ARG A 467 -5.90 6.18 -2.14
N ASN A 468 -6.66 6.28 -1.05
CA ASN A 468 -6.64 7.44 -0.15
C ASN A 468 -5.73 7.27 1.07
N TYR A 469 -5.10 6.12 1.28
CA TYR A 469 -4.08 5.99 2.32
C TYR A 469 -2.79 6.73 1.92
N ALA A 470 -2.24 7.52 2.84
CA ALA A 470 -0.99 8.26 2.63
C ALA A 470 -0.06 8.18 3.84
N ILE A 471 1.25 8.11 3.57
CA ILE A 471 2.30 8.34 4.57
C ILE A 471 2.51 9.85 4.70
N ILE A 472 2.40 10.34 5.94
CA ILE A 472 2.76 11.69 6.36
C ILE A 472 4.08 11.59 7.14
N GLY A 473 5.16 12.09 6.56
CA GLY A 473 6.55 11.92 7.01
C GLY A 473 7.45 11.31 5.94
N ASP A 474 8.73 11.13 6.28
CA ASP A 474 9.76 10.47 5.47
C ASP A 474 9.44 8.97 5.32
N PRO A 475 9.25 8.45 4.10
CA PRO A 475 8.91 7.05 3.88
C PRO A 475 10.07 6.10 4.22
N ALA A 476 11.29 6.59 4.37
CA ALA A 476 12.44 5.75 4.69
C ALA A 476 12.63 5.49 6.19
N VAL A 477 11.82 6.09 7.08
CA VAL A 477 11.93 5.83 8.52
C VAL A 477 11.65 4.36 8.85
N ARG A 478 12.27 3.87 9.91
CA ARG A 478 12.06 2.54 10.49
C ARG A 478 11.94 2.64 12.01
N LEU A 479 11.37 1.62 12.65
CA LEU A 479 11.20 1.62 14.10
C LEU A 479 12.56 1.56 14.82
N PRO A 480 12.85 2.46 15.78
CA PRO A 480 14.10 2.47 16.53
C PRO A 480 14.03 1.50 17.71
N LEU A 481 14.06 0.19 17.42
CA LEU A 481 13.81 -0.86 18.41
C LEU A 481 15.07 -1.26 19.18
N ALA A 482 14.89 -1.63 20.44
CA ALA A 482 15.92 -2.30 21.22
C ALA A 482 16.11 -3.75 20.71
N GLU A 483 17.30 -4.09 20.24
CA GLU A 483 17.63 -5.44 19.76
C GLU A 483 17.90 -6.41 20.92
N ASP A 484 19.17 -6.54 21.31
CA ASP A 484 19.65 -7.40 22.42
C ASP A 484 19.92 -6.59 23.71
N GLU A 485 19.93 -5.27 23.62
CA GLU A 485 20.12 -4.36 24.74
C GLU A 485 18.78 -3.98 25.39
N PRO A 486 18.76 -3.61 26.69
CA PRO A 486 17.54 -3.16 27.32
C PRO A 486 17.02 -1.88 26.65
N PRO A 487 15.67 -1.74 26.52
CA PRO A 487 15.07 -0.52 26.00
C PRO A 487 15.45 0.67 26.88
N LYS A 488 15.62 1.84 26.26
CA LYS A 488 15.89 3.09 26.96
C LYS A 488 14.57 3.87 27.13
N PRO A 489 14.42 4.64 28.22
CA PRO A 489 13.35 5.63 28.31
C PRO A 489 13.41 6.56 27.09
N ARG A 490 12.25 6.92 26.55
CA ARG A 490 12.15 7.81 25.39
C ARG A 490 12.77 9.16 25.76
N PRO A 491 13.81 9.64 25.05
CA PRO A 491 14.40 10.92 25.37
C PRO A 491 13.44 12.06 25.00
N ARG A 492 13.62 13.19 25.68
CA ARG A 492 12.97 14.47 25.33
C ARG A 492 14.00 15.36 24.67
N LEU A 493 13.66 15.98 23.54
CA LEU A 493 14.49 17.04 22.97
C LEU A 493 14.47 18.24 23.91
N GLU A 494 15.65 18.85 24.11
CA GLU A 494 15.73 20.13 24.78
C GLU A 494 15.10 21.18 23.88
N VAL A 495 14.10 21.89 24.42
CA VAL A 495 13.54 23.06 23.73
C VAL A 495 14.57 24.16 23.94
N GLU A 496 15.34 24.48 22.89
CA GLU A 496 16.20 25.67 22.90
C GLU A 496 15.28 26.88 23.02
N SER A 497 15.08 27.38 24.25
CA SER A 497 14.34 28.61 24.44
C SER A 497 15.18 29.75 23.85
N GLU A 498 14.68 30.41 22.81
CA GLU A 498 15.13 31.76 22.45
C GLU A 498 14.72 32.75 23.54
N ALA A 499 15.32 32.61 24.73
CA ALA A 499 15.43 33.67 25.72
C ALA A 499 16.80 34.34 25.51
N GLY A 500 16.97 34.93 24.32
CA GLY A 500 18.10 35.76 23.94
C GLY A 500 17.67 37.20 23.71
N ALA A 501 16.77 37.73 24.55
CA ALA A 501 16.58 39.16 24.64
C ALA A 501 17.93 39.76 25.07
N SER A 502 18.55 40.47 24.13
CA SER A 502 19.77 41.24 24.29
C SER A 502 19.73 42.11 25.56
N GLU A 503 20.30 41.60 26.65
CA GLU A 503 20.91 42.47 27.66
C GLU A 503 22.30 42.84 27.14
N ALA A 504 22.34 43.93 26.38
CA ALA A 504 23.57 44.64 26.10
C ALA A 504 24.22 45.05 27.43
N SER A 505 25.33 44.42 27.78
CA SER A 505 26.34 44.99 28.67
C SER A 505 27.57 45.37 27.84
N PRO A 506 28.17 46.54 28.10
CA PRO A 506 29.06 47.21 27.15
C PRO A 506 30.44 46.55 27.13
N VAL A 507 30.94 46.26 25.93
CA VAL A 507 32.32 45.85 25.70
C VAL A 507 33.19 47.10 25.61
N GLU A 508 34.07 47.30 26.60
CA GLU A 508 35.23 48.18 26.47
C GLU A 508 36.20 47.59 25.44
N SER A 509 36.59 48.44 24.49
CA SER A 509 37.57 48.13 23.47
C SER A 509 38.98 48.13 24.05
N GLU A 510 39.79 47.13 23.72
CA GLU A 510 41.22 47.33 23.51
C GLU A 510 41.71 46.46 22.35
N ALA A 511 42.60 47.04 21.55
CA ALA A 511 42.92 46.64 20.20
C ALA A 511 44.32 46.01 20.09
N SER A 512 44.40 44.95 19.27
CA SER A 512 45.53 44.56 18.38
C SER A 512 46.88 44.12 19.02
N PRO A 513 47.84 43.51 18.27
CA PRO A 513 47.82 43.07 16.86
C PRO A 513 48.34 41.64 16.59
N VAL A 514 48.20 41.30 15.30
CA VAL A 514 48.66 40.17 14.47
C VAL A 514 50.18 39.99 14.42
N GLU A 515 50.65 38.74 14.32
CA GLU A 515 51.90 38.38 13.65
C GLU A 515 51.72 37.15 12.74
N SER A 516 52.55 37.12 11.68
CA SER A 516 52.45 36.31 10.47
C SER A 516 53.67 35.40 10.33
N GLU A 517 53.54 34.25 9.66
CA GLU A 517 54.59 33.57 8.85
C GLU A 517 53.96 32.28 8.25
N ALA A 518 53.72 32.18 6.94
CA ALA A 518 54.62 31.86 5.82
C ALA A 518 55.10 30.37 5.76
N SER A 519 54.64 29.66 4.73
CA SER A 519 55.02 28.30 4.28
C SER A 519 56.39 28.30 3.54
N PRO A 520 57.09 27.16 3.28
CA PRO A 520 56.75 26.34 2.09
C PRO A 520 57.16 24.83 2.05
N ALA A 521 56.54 24.12 1.09
CA ALA A 521 57.08 23.08 0.18
C ALA A 521 57.24 21.59 0.58
N GLU A 522 56.48 20.74 -0.12
CA GLU A 522 56.75 19.36 -0.59
C GLU A 522 57.92 19.30 -1.61
N PRO A 523 58.60 18.17 -1.94
CA PRO A 523 57.98 16.90 -2.42
C PRO A 523 58.72 15.57 -2.16
N GLY A 524 58.08 14.42 -2.46
CA GLY A 524 58.81 13.16 -2.69
C GLY A 524 57.97 11.88 -2.64
N ASP A 525 57.93 11.16 -3.76
CA ASP A 525 57.43 9.78 -3.96
C ASP A 525 58.43 9.11 -4.95
N PRO A 526 58.54 7.77 -5.15
CA PRO A 526 58.30 6.58 -4.32
C PRO A 526 59.60 5.71 -4.22
N PRO A 527 59.56 4.40 -3.82
CA PRO A 527 59.71 3.40 -4.90
C PRO A 527 58.99 2.04 -4.74
N ASP A 528 58.79 1.48 -5.93
CA ASP A 528 58.47 0.13 -6.41
C ASP A 528 59.13 -1.07 -5.70
N ARG A 529 58.41 -2.21 -5.64
CA ARG A 529 58.98 -3.57 -5.77
C ARG A 529 57.92 -4.66 -6.04
N ALA A 530 57.89 -5.07 -7.31
CA ALA A 530 58.16 -6.43 -7.80
C ALA A 530 57.11 -7.57 -7.70
N ARG A 531 56.95 -8.18 -8.88
CA ARG A 531 56.23 -9.39 -9.29
C ARG A 531 56.94 -10.69 -8.86
N SER A 532 56.17 -11.77 -8.67
CA SER A 532 56.35 -13.14 -9.23
C SER A 532 55.47 -14.12 -8.44
N ASP A 533 55.04 -15.29 -8.89
CA ASP A 533 54.68 -15.91 -10.17
C ASP A 533 54.21 -17.33 -9.76
N SER A 534 53.24 -17.87 -10.48
CA SER A 534 52.93 -19.29 -10.71
C SER A 534 52.66 -20.29 -9.54
N GLY A 535 51.52 -20.98 -9.65
CA GLY A 535 51.18 -22.20 -8.91
C GLY A 535 49.90 -22.84 -9.43
N VAL A 536 50.00 -23.68 -10.46
CA VAL A 536 48.94 -24.45 -11.14
C VAL A 536 48.51 -25.67 -10.31
N SER A 537 47.20 -26.03 -10.33
CA SER A 537 46.67 -27.41 -10.23
C SER A 537 45.13 -27.42 -10.37
N THR A 538 44.55 -27.52 -11.57
CA THR A 538 43.87 -28.69 -12.20
C THR A 538 42.46 -29.09 -11.73
N ARG A 539 41.58 -29.28 -12.75
CA ARG A 539 40.41 -30.20 -12.88
C ARG A 539 39.12 -29.81 -12.15
N GLU A 540 37.90 -30.07 -12.62
CA GLU A 540 37.30 -30.67 -13.83
C GLU A 540 35.77 -30.36 -13.76
N ASP A 541 35.08 -30.56 -14.90
CA ASP A 541 33.65 -30.37 -15.15
C ASP A 541 32.65 -31.05 -14.19
N ALA A 542 31.46 -30.45 -14.02
CA ALA A 542 30.13 -31.11 -13.93
C ALA A 542 29.03 -30.02 -13.90
N ALA A 543 28.24 -29.81 -14.95
CA ALA A 543 27.11 -30.62 -15.41
C ALA A 543 25.91 -30.60 -14.44
N LEU A 544 24.88 -29.86 -14.87
CA LEU A 544 23.51 -29.84 -14.36
C LEU A 544 22.86 -31.23 -14.54
N GLU A 545 22.33 -31.80 -13.46
CA GLU A 545 21.39 -32.92 -13.54
C GLU A 545 20.08 -32.62 -12.81
N SER A 546 19.03 -32.83 -13.59
CA SER A 546 17.60 -32.89 -13.29
C SER A 546 17.24 -34.01 -12.31
N PHE A 547 16.36 -33.74 -11.36
CA PHE A 547 15.66 -34.78 -10.61
C PHE A 547 14.26 -35.04 -11.18
N ALA A 548 14.11 -36.24 -11.77
CA ALA A 548 12.85 -36.87 -12.10
C ALA A 548 12.35 -37.71 -10.91
N ILE A 549 11.07 -37.61 -10.56
CA ILE A 549 10.40 -38.51 -9.60
C ILE A 549 9.33 -39.30 -10.36
N GLY A 550 9.53 -40.61 -10.50
CA GLY A 550 8.54 -41.53 -11.04
C GLY A 550 9.08 -42.94 -11.27
N GLY A 551 9.02 -43.81 -10.26
CA GLY A 551 9.46 -45.20 -10.38
C GLY A 551 8.88 -46.13 -9.32
N ARG A 552 7.78 -46.83 -9.69
CA ARG A 552 7.10 -47.89 -8.94
C ARG A 552 8.04 -48.99 -8.40
N ARG A 553 7.81 -49.47 -7.16
CA ARG A 553 8.16 -50.85 -6.76
C ARG A 553 7.10 -51.51 -5.86
N ARG A 554 6.59 -52.62 -6.41
CA ARG A 554 6.24 -53.95 -5.87
C ARG A 554 6.13 -54.17 -4.35
N ALA A 555 5.03 -54.80 -3.95
CA ALA A 555 4.67 -55.23 -2.59
C ALA A 555 5.19 -56.64 -2.23
N GLU A 556 5.43 -56.87 -0.91
CA GLU A 556 5.02 -58.02 -0.04
C GLU A 556 5.87 -58.05 1.28
N PRO A 557 5.50 -58.79 2.35
CA PRO A 557 4.41 -58.52 3.30
C PRO A 557 4.91 -58.40 4.78
N VAL A 558 4.16 -57.77 5.68
CA VAL A 558 4.44 -57.83 7.14
C VAL A 558 3.22 -58.30 7.92
N ALA A 559 3.48 -59.25 8.82
CA ALA A 559 2.53 -60.03 9.59
C ALA A 559 1.86 -59.26 10.76
N ALA A 560 0.66 -59.74 11.05
CA ALA A 560 -0.24 -59.62 12.19
C ALA A 560 0.22 -58.95 13.50
N GLY A 561 -0.64 -58.03 13.97
CA GLY A 561 -0.83 -57.65 15.37
C GLY A 561 -2.16 -56.88 15.50
N GLY A 562 -3.16 -57.46 16.17
CA GLY A 562 -4.56 -57.01 16.11
C GLY A 562 -4.94 -55.87 17.05
N ASP A 563 -6.01 -55.15 16.70
CA ASP A 563 -7.15 -54.83 17.58
C ASP A 563 -8.32 -54.16 16.80
N GLY A 564 -9.57 -54.62 17.02
CA GLY A 564 -10.82 -53.84 16.89
C GLY A 564 -11.42 -53.47 15.50
N PRO A 565 -12.67 -53.90 15.14
CA PRO A 565 -13.34 -53.57 13.87
C PRO A 565 -13.86 -52.13 13.69
N ARG A 566 -13.54 -51.19 14.59
CA ARG A 566 -14.04 -49.80 14.51
C ARG A 566 -12.99 -48.75 14.12
N ARG A 567 -11.71 -49.12 14.01
CA ARG A 567 -10.65 -48.20 13.58
C ARG A 567 -10.30 -48.27 12.09
N SER A 568 -10.57 -49.38 11.39
CA SER A 568 -10.19 -49.53 9.97
C SER A 568 -11.13 -48.80 8.99
N ALA A 569 -12.40 -48.61 9.33
CA ALA A 569 -13.33 -47.83 8.50
C ALA A 569 -12.95 -46.34 8.50
N ALA A 570 -12.64 -45.76 9.65
CA ALA A 570 -12.27 -44.35 9.78
C ALA A 570 -10.87 -44.02 9.22
N SER A 571 -9.95 -45.00 9.16
CA SER A 571 -8.66 -44.83 8.48
C SER A 571 -8.78 -45.05 6.97
N SER A 572 -9.66 -45.95 6.51
CA SER A 572 -9.93 -46.16 5.09
C SER A 572 -10.70 -44.98 4.47
N VAL A 573 -11.64 -44.38 5.20
CA VAL A 573 -12.33 -43.15 4.79
C VAL A 573 -11.35 -41.97 4.76
N ARG A 574 -10.49 -41.79 5.78
CA ARG A 574 -9.45 -40.75 5.74
C ARG A 574 -8.43 -40.94 4.62
N GLY A 575 -8.03 -42.18 4.35
CA GLY A 575 -7.14 -42.51 3.23
C GLY A 575 -7.81 -42.28 1.87
N PHE A 576 -9.12 -42.52 1.76
CA PHE A 576 -9.90 -42.23 0.56
C PHE A 576 -10.08 -40.71 0.35
N VAL A 577 -10.41 -39.96 1.40
CA VAL A 577 -10.55 -38.49 1.35
C VAL A 577 -9.21 -37.81 1.03
N ALA A 578 -8.10 -38.26 1.62
CA ALA A 578 -6.77 -37.72 1.31
C ALA A 578 -6.36 -38.01 -0.14
N LYS A 579 -6.68 -39.21 -0.65
CA LYS A 579 -6.38 -39.59 -2.04
C LYS A 579 -7.30 -38.88 -3.03
N LEU A 580 -8.55 -38.61 -2.66
CA LEU A 580 -9.48 -37.80 -3.44
C LEU A 580 -9.03 -36.34 -3.46
N GLY A 581 -8.62 -35.77 -2.33
CA GLY A 581 -8.03 -34.44 -2.23
C GLY A 581 -6.80 -34.29 -3.12
N GLN A 582 -5.85 -35.22 -3.04
CA GLN A 582 -4.68 -35.23 -3.94
C GLN A 582 -5.03 -35.40 -5.42
N THR A 583 -6.10 -36.12 -5.74
CA THR A 583 -6.56 -36.28 -7.14
C THR A 583 -7.24 -35.01 -7.63
N ILE A 584 -8.01 -34.33 -6.77
CA ILE A 584 -8.63 -33.04 -7.05
C ILE A 584 -7.56 -31.95 -7.19
N ASP A 585 -6.59 -31.89 -6.28
CA ASP A 585 -5.47 -30.93 -6.33
C ASP A 585 -4.63 -31.13 -7.59
N ALA A 586 -4.31 -32.37 -7.96
CA ALA A 586 -3.58 -32.67 -9.20
C ALA A 586 -4.39 -32.31 -10.46
N VAL A 587 -5.72 -32.50 -10.44
CA VAL A 587 -6.60 -32.09 -11.54
C VAL A 587 -6.75 -30.57 -11.59
N LEU A 588 -6.79 -29.87 -10.46
CA LEU A 588 -6.87 -28.41 -10.38
C LEU A 588 -5.55 -27.74 -10.82
N GLU A 589 -4.40 -28.30 -10.46
CA GLU A 589 -3.08 -27.84 -10.96
C GLU A 589 -2.97 -28.02 -12.49
N ASP A 590 -3.37 -29.18 -13.03
CA ASP A 590 -3.41 -29.46 -14.48
C ASP A 590 -4.48 -28.62 -15.23
N MET A 591 -5.45 -28.01 -14.53
CA MET A 591 -6.53 -27.20 -15.10
C MET A 591 -6.29 -25.68 -15.06
N SER A 592 -5.08 -25.23 -14.69
CA SER A 592 -4.71 -23.81 -14.64
C SER A 592 -4.87 -23.10 -15.99
N ALA A 593 -4.71 -23.80 -17.12
CA ALA A 593 -5.03 -23.31 -18.45
C ALA A 593 -5.46 -24.44 -19.40
N LEU A 594 -6.41 -24.15 -20.29
CA LEU A 594 -6.76 -24.98 -21.42
C LEU A 594 -5.86 -24.62 -22.60
N GLU A 595 -5.12 -25.59 -23.14
CA GLU A 595 -4.32 -25.39 -24.34
C GLU A 595 -4.78 -26.28 -25.49
N VAL A 596 -5.04 -25.67 -26.64
CA VAL A 596 -5.34 -26.35 -27.90
C VAL A 596 -4.25 -26.00 -28.90
N ARG A 597 -3.64 -27.03 -29.50
CA ARG A 597 -2.55 -26.90 -30.47
C ARG A 597 -2.92 -27.67 -31.73
N THR A 598 -3.03 -26.99 -32.87
CA THR A 598 -3.34 -27.64 -34.16
C THR A 598 -2.10 -27.69 -35.04
N PHE A 599 -1.78 -28.89 -35.50
CA PHE A 599 -0.60 -29.17 -36.33
C PHE A 599 -1.00 -29.61 -37.73
N VAL A 600 -0.14 -29.34 -38.72
CA VAL A 600 -0.27 -29.83 -40.10
C VAL A 600 0.95 -30.68 -40.47
N VAL A 601 0.71 -31.74 -41.23
CA VAL A 601 1.72 -32.72 -41.68
C VAL A 601 1.59 -32.90 -43.19
N GLY A 602 2.70 -33.09 -43.90
CA GLY A 602 2.70 -33.30 -45.35
C GLY A 602 2.06 -34.63 -45.76
N GLU A 603 1.49 -34.69 -46.97
CA GLU A 603 0.70 -35.83 -47.48
C GLU A 603 1.40 -37.20 -47.44
N SER A 604 2.73 -37.25 -47.34
CA SER A 604 3.52 -38.49 -47.34
C SER A 604 4.12 -38.86 -45.97
N ASP A 605 3.92 -38.04 -44.94
CA ASP A 605 4.54 -38.23 -43.64
C ASP A 605 3.62 -38.99 -42.66
N ARG A 606 4.19 -39.94 -41.91
CA ARG A 606 3.48 -40.65 -40.84
C ARG A 606 3.55 -39.83 -39.55
N ILE A 607 2.40 -39.62 -38.90
CA ILE A 607 2.33 -38.96 -37.59
C ILE A 607 2.97 -39.89 -36.53
N VAL A 608 4.03 -39.41 -35.88
CA VAL A 608 4.68 -40.08 -34.74
C VAL A 608 4.63 -39.14 -33.55
N LEU A 609 4.14 -39.60 -32.39
CA LEU A 609 4.13 -38.78 -31.17
C LEU A 609 5.43 -38.98 -30.38
N GLY A 610 6.00 -37.88 -29.89
CA GLY A 610 7.17 -37.85 -29.01
C GLY A 610 6.84 -38.32 -27.60
N ARG A 611 7.86 -38.40 -26.74
CA ARG A 611 7.70 -38.79 -25.31
C ARG A 611 6.92 -37.76 -24.49
N ASP A 612 6.84 -36.53 -24.98
CA ASP A 612 6.06 -35.40 -24.47
C ASP A 612 4.62 -35.36 -25.03
N GLY A 613 4.24 -36.32 -25.88
CA GLY A 613 2.92 -36.40 -26.50
C GLY A 613 2.73 -35.46 -27.70
N LEU A 614 3.75 -34.70 -28.11
CA LEU A 614 3.68 -33.80 -29.26
C LEU A 614 4.05 -34.51 -30.57
N PRO A 615 3.42 -34.17 -31.71
CA PRO A 615 3.73 -34.79 -32.98
C PRO A 615 5.13 -34.38 -33.48
N VAL A 616 5.98 -35.37 -33.78
CA VAL A 616 7.33 -35.20 -34.30
C VAL A 616 7.28 -35.07 -35.83
N GLY A 617 7.89 -34.02 -36.37
CA GLY A 617 7.87 -33.73 -37.81
C GLY A 617 6.63 -32.99 -38.30
N ALA A 618 5.76 -32.52 -37.39
CA ALA A 618 4.58 -31.71 -37.72
C ALA A 618 4.84 -30.22 -37.45
N GLN A 619 4.23 -29.34 -38.24
CA GLN A 619 4.32 -27.88 -38.03
C GLN A 619 3.12 -27.39 -37.22
N LEU A 620 3.35 -26.65 -36.14
CA LEU A 620 2.29 -25.96 -35.39
C LEU A 620 1.73 -24.83 -36.26
N ARG A 621 0.41 -24.84 -36.47
CA ARG A 621 -0.27 -23.87 -37.35
C ARG A 621 -1.30 -23.00 -36.63
N ALA A 622 -1.87 -23.46 -35.52
CA ALA A 622 -2.73 -22.63 -34.68
C ALA A 622 -2.57 -23.03 -33.21
N TYR A 623 -2.67 -22.04 -32.34
CA TYR A 623 -2.49 -22.21 -30.89
C TYR A 623 -3.49 -21.35 -30.14
N THR A 624 -4.22 -21.94 -29.20
CA THR A 624 -5.08 -21.22 -28.27
C THR A 624 -4.75 -21.67 -26.85
N ARG A 625 -4.52 -20.72 -25.96
CA ARG A 625 -4.41 -20.96 -24.51
C ARG A 625 -5.41 -20.10 -23.78
N THR A 626 -6.25 -20.71 -22.95
CA THR A 626 -7.23 -20.02 -22.11
C THR A 626 -7.00 -20.37 -20.65
N ALA A 627 -6.49 -19.42 -19.88
CA ALA A 627 -6.35 -19.56 -18.43
C ALA A 627 -7.73 -19.65 -17.74
N ILE A 628 -7.75 -20.08 -16.48
CA ILE A 628 -9.01 -20.28 -15.73
C ILE A 628 -9.76 -18.98 -15.44
N ASP A 629 -9.04 -17.86 -15.37
CA ASP A 629 -9.55 -16.49 -15.21
C ASP A 629 -10.09 -15.89 -16.52
N GLY A 630 -9.93 -16.60 -17.64
CA GLY A 630 -10.45 -16.20 -18.95
C GLY A 630 -9.39 -15.62 -19.89
N ASP A 631 -8.17 -15.37 -19.42
CA ASP A 631 -7.07 -14.84 -20.25
C ASP A 631 -6.80 -15.78 -21.42
N THR A 632 -7.04 -15.28 -22.64
CA THR A 632 -6.99 -16.08 -23.85
C THR A 632 -5.97 -15.54 -24.84
N ILE A 633 -4.97 -16.36 -25.15
CA ILE A 633 -4.01 -16.13 -26.23
C ILE A 633 -4.44 -16.96 -27.43
N VAL A 634 -4.67 -16.32 -28.58
CA VAL A 634 -4.97 -17.00 -29.86
C VAL A 634 -3.93 -16.61 -30.91
N CYS A 635 -3.23 -17.59 -31.45
CA CYS A 635 -2.34 -17.43 -32.59
C CYS A 635 -3.02 -17.96 -33.85
N VAL A 636 -3.31 -17.05 -34.78
CA VAL A 636 -4.00 -17.35 -36.05
C VAL A 636 -2.97 -17.58 -37.15
N PRO A 637 -3.06 -18.67 -37.95
CA PRO A 637 -2.15 -18.89 -39.06
C PRO A 637 -2.29 -17.82 -40.14
N GLU A 638 -1.18 -17.33 -40.67
CA GLU A 638 -1.14 -16.45 -41.84
C GLU A 638 -0.81 -17.27 -43.11
N ARG A 639 -1.51 -16.99 -44.21
CA ARG A 639 -1.26 -17.53 -45.55
C ARG A 639 -1.44 -16.43 -46.59
N ASP A 640 -0.39 -16.15 -47.35
CA ASP A 640 -0.36 -15.12 -48.40
C ASP A 640 -0.77 -13.70 -47.91
N GLY A 641 -0.46 -13.35 -46.65
CA GLY A 641 -0.77 -12.04 -46.05
C GLY A 641 -2.13 -11.96 -45.36
N GLU A 642 -2.92 -13.03 -45.37
CA GLU A 642 -4.26 -13.09 -44.78
C GLU A 642 -4.39 -14.30 -43.83
N PRO A 643 -5.29 -14.27 -42.84
CA PRO A 643 -5.54 -15.43 -41.98
C PRO A 643 -5.98 -16.68 -42.77
N ASP A 644 -5.34 -17.83 -42.53
CA ASP A 644 -5.70 -19.13 -43.11
C ASP A 644 -6.99 -19.65 -42.46
N THR A 645 -8.13 -19.18 -43.00
CA THR A 645 -9.47 -19.39 -42.44
C THR A 645 -9.86 -20.85 -42.32
N ALA A 646 -9.42 -21.73 -43.24
CA ALA A 646 -9.77 -23.14 -43.21
C ALA A 646 -9.12 -23.87 -42.02
N VAL A 647 -7.84 -23.57 -41.71
CA VAL A 647 -7.15 -24.12 -40.53
C VAL A 647 -7.68 -23.47 -39.26
N PHE A 648 -8.03 -22.18 -39.32
CA PHE A 648 -8.57 -21.46 -38.17
C PHE A 648 -9.97 -21.95 -37.76
N GLU A 649 -10.88 -22.21 -38.70
CA GLU A 649 -12.21 -22.77 -38.39
C GLU A 649 -12.10 -24.15 -37.74
N ALA A 650 -11.26 -25.04 -38.28
CA ALA A 650 -11.01 -26.35 -37.67
C ALA A 650 -10.38 -26.23 -36.27
N HIS A 651 -9.53 -25.23 -36.04
CA HIS A 651 -8.96 -24.95 -34.73
C HIS A 651 -10.01 -24.43 -33.75
N LEU A 652 -10.86 -23.49 -34.16
CA LEU A 652 -11.94 -22.96 -33.31
C LEU A 652 -12.96 -24.04 -32.95
N GLU A 653 -13.28 -24.96 -33.85
CA GLU A 653 -14.13 -26.11 -33.53
C GLU A 653 -13.49 -27.00 -32.45
N ALA A 654 -12.18 -27.24 -32.55
CA ALA A 654 -11.43 -27.98 -31.54
C ALA A 654 -11.38 -27.25 -30.19
N VAL A 655 -11.21 -25.92 -30.20
CA VAL A 655 -11.27 -25.06 -29.00
C VAL A 655 -12.64 -25.13 -28.34
N GLY A 656 -13.72 -24.97 -29.11
CA GLY A 656 -15.09 -25.04 -28.60
C GLY A 656 -15.40 -26.40 -27.96
N ARG A 657 -15.02 -27.51 -28.60
CA ARG A 657 -15.18 -28.85 -28.02
C ARG A 657 -14.37 -29.02 -26.74
N ALA A 658 -13.14 -28.50 -26.69
CA ALA A 658 -12.28 -28.61 -25.52
C ALA A 658 -12.80 -27.79 -24.34
N GLN A 659 -13.34 -26.58 -24.60
CA GLN A 659 -14.00 -25.76 -23.58
C GLN A 659 -15.28 -26.44 -23.05
N GLN A 660 -16.07 -27.06 -23.92
CA GLN A 660 -17.27 -27.78 -23.50
C GLN A 660 -16.92 -28.97 -22.59
N ILE A 661 -15.93 -29.79 -22.97
CA ILE A 661 -15.46 -30.91 -22.13
C ILE A 661 -14.93 -30.40 -20.78
N ARG A 662 -14.18 -29.29 -20.77
CA ARG A 662 -13.68 -28.66 -19.54
C ARG A 662 -14.82 -28.20 -18.63
N SER A 663 -15.86 -27.59 -19.20
CA SER A 663 -17.05 -27.15 -18.46
C SER A 663 -17.82 -28.33 -17.86
N GLU A 664 -18.02 -29.41 -18.63
CA GLU A 664 -18.66 -30.64 -18.13
C GLU A 664 -17.85 -31.30 -17.00
N LEU A 665 -16.52 -31.32 -17.12
CA LEU A 665 -15.64 -31.85 -16.08
C LEU A 665 -15.68 -30.99 -14.80
N MET A 666 -15.61 -29.66 -14.92
CA MET A 666 -15.74 -28.74 -13.79
C MET A 666 -17.09 -28.91 -13.10
N GLY A 667 -18.18 -29.00 -13.87
CA GLY A 667 -19.52 -29.26 -13.34
C GLY A 667 -19.59 -30.58 -12.57
N ALA A 668 -18.98 -31.65 -13.09
CA ALA A 668 -18.94 -32.94 -12.40
C ALA A 668 -18.11 -32.90 -11.10
N ILE A 669 -17.01 -32.15 -11.07
CA ILE A 669 -16.16 -31.96 -9.87
C ILE A 669 -16.92 -31.17 -8.81
N VAL A 670 -17.55 -30.06 -9.18
CA VAL A 670 -18.36 -29.23 -8.27
C VAL A 670 -19.54 -30.02 -7.72
N ASP A 671 -20.24 -30.80 -8.55
CA ASP A 671 -21.38 -31.62 -8.10
C ASP A 671 -20.91 -32.74 -7.15
N ALA A 672 -19.75 -33.36 -7.41
CA ALA A 672 -19.16 -34.33 -6.50
C ALA A 672 -18.73 -33.72 -5.15
N ALA A 673 -18.12 -32.52 -5.16
CA ALA A 673 -17.75 -31.78 -3.94
C ALA A 673 -18.98 -31.36 -3.13
N SER A 674 -20.03 -30.89 -3.81
CA SER A 674 -21.30 -30.47 -3.19
C SER A 674 -22.02 -31.64 -2.49
N ARG A 675 -21.91 -32.86 -3.05
CA ARG A 675 -22.47 -34.08 -2.45
C ARG A 675 -21.68 -34.56 -1.22
N LEU A 676 -20.37 -34.28 -1.16
CA LEU A 676 -19.53 -34.58 0.00
C LEU A 676 -19.81 -33.66 1.19
N VAL A 677 -20.12 -32.38 0.94
CA VAL A 677 -20.46 -31.41 1.99
C VAL A 677 -21.84 -31.67 2.61
N ARG A 678 -22.77 -32.26 1.84
CA ARG A 678 -24.12 -32.61 2.31
C ARG A 678 -24.22 -33.90 3.13
N THR A 679 -23.14 -34.68 3.26
CA THR A 679 -23.14 -35.93 4.04
C THR A 679 -22.75 -35.78 5.52
N ASP A 680 -22.46 -34.55 5.97
CA ASP A 680 -22.11 -34.23 7.36
C ASP A 680 -23.23 -33.47 8.14
N GLU A 681 -24.46 -33.39 7.58
CA GLU A 681 -25.71 -33.12 8.32
C GLU A 681 -26.51 -34.42 8.50
#